data_AF-A0A8H3ZL76-F1
#
_entry.id   AF-A0A8H3ZL76-F1
#
_cell.length_a   1.000
_cell.length_b   1.000
_cell.length_c   1.000
_cell.angle_alpha   90.00
_cell.angle_beta   90.00
_cell.angle_gamma   90.00
#
_symmetry.space_group_name_H-M   'P 1'
#
loop_
_entity.id
_entity.type
_entity.pdbx_description
1 polymer ?
#
loop_
_entity_poly.entity_id
_entity_poly.type
_entity_poly.pdbx_seq_one_letter_code
_entity_poly.pdbx_strand_id
1 'polypeptide(L)'
;MPSAVMPEEVPIPEPWGLPFLGHIAEFNPENPLEDIHRLADTFGEIYRLRFPGGKTLVICSTNALVDEVCDETRFQKTLNNVLKEVRSIAGDGLFTAKLDEPNWGIAHRILIPAFGPVTIRGMFDEMHDIAMQMAMKWARHGCSTPIMATEDFTRLTLDTIALCAMDFRFNSYYREELHPFITAMGDALTECGNRDRRPAIANYFFRGTEHKFFADIDLMRKTADEVLQARKASPSDRKDLLAAMLNGVDPKTGQKMTDASIIDNLITFLIAGHETTSGLLSFAFYELLKKPAAYQKAQQEVDSVIGQGPITIDHLTKLPYLNAVLRETLRLCATIPAFGVEAKEDTLLGGKYPVKKGEPILCLLGKAHLDPVVYGDSAKDFVPERMLDESFERLQKEFPNSWKPFGNGMRACIGRPFAWQEALLATAMLLQNFNFTMDDPNYQLKIAESLTIKPKGFYMRAALRHGMSPTQLEHRLAGKATTTLASRPAAASSQTNGHDTTTTGKPIHIYYGSNSGTCEALAQRLAADAPAHGFRAAVVDPLDTARDNLPRDSATPVVVITASYEGQPPDNAAHFTLWLESLKGEQALDGVGYAVFGCGHHDWVQTFHRIPRLVDDTMAARGATRLVEMGLTDAAERDMFSDFEVWEDELLWPALAAKYGVPDTINGDAAAAAGGLSVQVSNPRTSTLRQDVQEAVVADEAILVEDDHAPSEVARAKKHMDVQLPPDTSYRAGDYLAVLPLNPRASVERVFRRFGLAWDACLTFSGDKHAAAVGALPVNQTLSAVDVLSAYVELAQPATKRNVASLAEAAAEGSAARKELETLAGEERYHAEVTVKRVTVLELLERFPEVELGIGAFLGMLPPMRVRQYSISSSPLRNPTQATLTYSLLDAPSLSGQGRHVGVATHYLAALKKGDKLHVAVRPSPAAFHLPVEPEKTPIVMIAAGSGLAPFRGFVQERAAMIAAGRTLAPAALFFGCRRPGGEDLYREEFDRWEKMGAVGVRRAYSRAVEESEGCRYVQDRVWREKEEVVKLWGTGAKVFVCGTRSMGKAVEEALVKVLLDGGVEGAEGMEFEEGKKWFEGMRNVRYAVDVFD
;
A
#
# COMPACT_ATOMS: atom_id res chain seq x y z
N MET A 1 17.80 -63.54 -8.61
CA MET A 1 17.92 -62.11 -8.92
C MET A 1 16.51 -61.54 -8.91
N PRO A 2 16.17 -60.59 -8.03
CA PRO A 2 14.86 -59.97 -8.06
C PRO A 2 14.79 -59.01 -9.25
N SER A 3 13.73 -59.15 -10.04
CA SER A 3 13.34 -58.25 -11.12
C SER A 3 13.18 -56.82 -10.58
N ALA A 4 14.01 -55.89 -11.05
CA ALA A 4 13.85 -54.47 -10.77
C ALA A 4 12.49 -54.02 -11.35
N VAL A 5 11.58 -53.60 -10.47
CA VAL A 5 10.34 -52.92 -10.84
C VAL A 5 10.75 -51.61 -11.52
N MET A 6 10.44 -51.45 -12.81
CA MET A 6 10.65 -50.19 -13.51
C MET A 6 9.80 -49.11 -12.82
N PRO A 7 10.35 -47.93 -12.47
CA PRO A 7 9.57 -46.85 -11.91
C PRO A 7 8.45 -46.45 -12.87
N GLU A 8 7.24 -46.30 -12.36
CA GLU A 8 6.07 -45.90 -13.14
C GLU A 8 6.24 -44.43 -13.56
N GLU A 9 6.45 -44.18 -14.86
CA GLU A 9 6.65 -42.83 -15.39
C GLU A 9 5.35 -42.01 -15.26
N VAL A 10 5.45 -40.86 -14.59
CA VAL A 10 4.33 -39.93 -14.42
C VAL A 10 4.49 -38.79 -15.43
N PRO A 11 3.49 -38.52 -16.29
CA PRO A 11 3.59 -37.41 -17.23
C PRO A 11 3.65 -36.07 -16.47
N ILE A 12 4.54 -35.17 -16.91
CA ILE A 12 4.62 -33.81 -16.36
C ILE A 12 3.30 -33.08 -16.67
N PRO A 13 2.63 -32.47 -15.67
CA PRO A 13 1.41 -31.70 -15.87
C PRO A 13 1.60 -30.57 -16.88
N GLU A 14 0.61 -30.33 -17.73
CA GLU A 14 0.62 -29.27 -18.74
C GLU A 14 -0.67 -28.44 -18.63
N PRO A 15 -0.60 -27.09 -18.64
CA PRO A 15 -1.79 -26.26 -18.76
C PRO A 15 -2.48 -26.46 -20.12
N TRP A 16 -3.70 -25.97 -20.26
CA TRP A 16 -4.41 -26.05 -21.53
C TRP A 16 -3.76 -25.10 -22.55
N GLY A 17 -3.49 -25.60 -23.76
CA GLY A 17 -2.82 -24.83 -24.82
C GLY A 17 -3.62 -24.73 -26.10
N LEU A 18 -3.44 -23.60 -26.80
CA LEU A 18 -4.00 -23.39 -28.13
C LEU A 18 -3.35 -24.33 -29.16
N PRO A 19 -4.12 -24.84 -30.14
CA PRO A 19 -3.56 -25.64 -31.24
C PRO A 19 -2.43 -24.89 -31.96
N PHE A 20 -1.27 -25.54 -32.15
CA PHE A 20 -0.04 -25.03 -32.80
C PHE A 20 0.65 -23.83 -32.11
N LEU A 21 -0.07 -23.04 -31.32
CA LEU A 21 0.44 -21.87 -30.59
C LEU A 21 0.88 -22.20 -29.15
N GLY A 22 0.45 -23.33 -28.60
CA GLY A 22 0.82 -23.75 -27.24
C GLY A 22 0.23 -22.83 -26.18
N HIS A 23 1.04 -22.47 -25.18
CA HIS A 23 0.62 -21.68 -24.01
C HIS A 23 0.92 -20.19 -24.15
N ILE A 24 1.06 -19.67 -25.37
CA ILE A 24 1.40 -18.25 -25.57
C ILE A 24 0.32 -17.30 -25.01
N ALA A 25 -0.93 -17.75 -24.91
CA ALA A 25 -2.06 -16.99 -24.38
C ALA A 25 -2.19 -17.02 -22.84
N GLU A 26 -1.36 -17.81 -22.14
CA GLU A 26 -1.35 -17.88 -20.67
C GLU A 26 -0.64 -16.69 -20.01
N PHE A 27 0.08 -15.87 -20.78
CA PHE A 27 0.98 -14.84 -20.24
C PHE A 27 0.48 -13.43 -20.56
N ASN A 28 0.33 -12.62 -19.51
CA ASN A 28 0.22 -11.17 -19.63
C ASN A 28 1.56 -10.58 -20.10
N PRO A 29 1.60 -9.75 -21.17
CA PRO A 29 2.83 -9.11 -21.62
C PRO A 29 3.51 -8.20 -20.59
N GLU A 30 2.78 -7.67 -19.61
CA GLU A 30 3.33 -6.75 -18.62
C GLU A 30 4.00 -7.45 -17.43
N ASN A 31 3.42 -8.56 -16.92
CA ASN A 31 3.92 -9.28 -15.72
C ASN A 31 3.92 -10.81 -15.92
N PRO A 32 4.75 -11.36 -16.83
CA PRO A 32 4.76 -12.80 -17.11
C PRO A 32 5.19 -13.67 -15.92
N LEU A 33 6.00 -13.15 -14.98
CA LEU A 33 6.43 -13.92 -13.81
C LEU A 33 5.24 -14.22 -12.87
N GLU A 34 4.29 -13.30 -12.75
CA GLU A 34 3.07 -13.50 -11.96
C GLU A 34 2.26 -14.70 -12.48
N ASP A 35 2.15 -14.84 -13.80
CA ASP A 35 1.51 -16.01 -14.43
C ASP A 35 2.29 -17.30 -14.21
N ILE A 36 3.62 -17.26 -14.29
CA ILE A 36 4.49 -18.41 -13.96
C ILE A 36 4.28 -18.82 -12.50
N HIS A 37 4.21 -17.87 -11.56
CA HIS A 37 3.92 -18.15 -10.15
C HIS A 37 2.53 -18.73 -9.94
N ARG A 38 1.51 -18.19 -10.60
CA ARG A 38 0.12 -18.70 -10.56
C ARG A 38 0.05 -20.14 -11.07
N LEU A 39 0.74 -20.45 -12.17
CA LEU A 39 0.80 -21.80 -12.72
C LEU A 39 1.53 -22.76 -11.77
N ALA A 40 2.62 -22.33 -11.13
CA ALA A 40 3.28 -23.12 -10.09
C ALA A 40 2.35 -23.39 -8.89
N ASP A 41 1.55 -22.42 -8.45
CA ASP A 41 0.55 -22.62 -7.38
C ASP A 41 -0.57 -23.59 -7.80
N THR A 42 -0.85 -23.69 -9.11
CA THR A 42 -1.91 -24.54 -9.67
C THR A 42 -1.42 -25.98 -9.88
N PHE A 43 -0.25 -26.17 -10.48
CA PHE A 43 0.28 -27.47 -10.90
C PHE A 43 1.29 -28.07 -9.91
N GLY A 44 1.73 -27.29 -8.92
CA GLY A 44 2.60 -27.75 -7.84
C GLY A 44 4.07 -27.80 -8.22
N GLU A 45 4.75 -28.89 -7.87
CA GLU A 45 6.23 -29.02 -7.90
C GLU A 45 6.84 -28.87 -9.31
N ILE A 46 6.10 -29.26 -10.35
CA ILE A 46 6.58 -29.27 -11.73
C ILE A 46 5.43 -29.10 -12.73
N TYR A 47 5.69 -28.40 -13.83
CA TYR A 47 4.79 -28.36 -15.00
C TYR A 47 5.55 -28.09 -16.29
N ARG A 48 4.98 -28.46 -17.45
CA ARG A 48 5.58 -28.27 -18.76
C ARG A 48 4.78 -27.27 -19.58
N LEU A 49 5.49 -26.34 -20.21
CA LEU A 49 4.96 -25.39 -21.16
C LEU A 49 5.33 -25.76 -22.59
N ARG A 50 4.47 -25.44 -23.56
CA ARG A 50 4.66 -25.64 -25.00
C ARG A 50 4.54 -24.31 -25.71
N PHE A 51 5.41 -24.06 -26.66
CA PHE A 51 5.45 -22.84 -27.47
C PHE A 51 5.48 -23.18 -28.97
N PRO A 52 5.20 -22.21 -29.86
CA PRO A 52 5.20 -22.44 -31.30
C PRO A 52 6.52 -23.04 -31.81
N GLY A 53 6.44 -23.89 -32.82
CA GLY A 53 7.60 -24.57 -33.41
C GLY A 53 8.09 -25.79 -32.62
N GLY A 54 7.25 -26.36 -31.74
CA GLY A 54 7.55 -27.59 -31.01
C GLY A 54 8.47 -27.42 -29.80
N LYS A 55 8.70 -26.18 -29.36
CA LYS A 55 9.52 -25.86 -28.18
C LYS A 55 8.76 -26.25 -26.90
N THR A 56 9.46 -26.87 -25.95
CA THR A 56 8.94 -27.13 -24.61
C THR A 56 9.82 -26.46 -23.55
N LEU A 57 9.23 -26.17 -22.39
CA LEU A 57 9.92 -25.61 -21.23
C LEU A 57 9.34 -26.26 -19.97
N VAL A 58 10.14 -27.02 -19.24
CA VAL A 58 9.75 -27.60 -17.94
C VAL A 58 10.05 -26.57 -16.85
N ILE A 59 9.14 -26.38 -15.89
CA ILE A 59 9.33 -25.47 -14.77
C ILE A 59 9.39 -26.27 -13.48
N CYS A 60 10.41 -26.05 -12.65
CA CYS A 60 10.55 -26.64 -11.32
C CYS A 60 10.37 -25.55 -10.25
N SER A 61 9.50 -25.78 -9.27
CA SER A 61 9.09 -24.78 -8.27
C SER A 61 9.51 -25.09 -6.83
N THR A 62 9.90 -26.32 -6.52
CA THR A 62 10.30 -26.78 -5.16
C THR A 62 11.81 -26.89 -5.00
N ASN A 63 12.32 -26.78 -3.77
CA ASN A 63 13.74 -26.99 -3.48
C ASN A 63 14.24 -28.37 -3.91
N ALA A 64 13.48 -29.44 -3.68
CA ALA A 64 13.91 -30.81 -4.01
C ALA A 64 14.23 -31.00 -5.50
N LEU A 65 13.36 -30.50 -6.38
CA LEU A 65 13.60 -30.57 -7.83
C LEU A 65 14.69 -29.60 -8.29
N VAL A 66 14.78 -28.40 -7.68
CA VAL A 66 15.86 -27.45 -7.98
C VAL A 66 17.22 -28.01 -7.58
N ASP A 67 17.32 -28.70 -6.45
CA ASP A 67 18.52 -29.39 -6.00
C ASP A 67 18.98 -30.46 -7.01
N GLU A 68 18.04 -31.31 -7.45
CA GLU A 68 18.34 -32.35 -8.43
C GLU A 68 18.86 -31.79 -9.76
N VAL A 69 18.22 -30.74 -10.29
CA VAL A 69 18.64 -30.15 -11.56
C VAL A 69 19.92 -29.32 -11.45
N CYS A 70 20.40 -29.06 -10.23
CA CYS A 70 21.71 -28.44 -10.01
C CYS A 70 22.88 -29.43 -10.16
N ASP A 71 22.63 -30.74 -10.32
CA ASP A 71 23.66 -31.74 -10.59
C ASP A 71 24.29 -31.54 -11.98
N GLU A 72 25.48 -30.94 -12.01
CA GLU A 72 26.25 -30.66 -13.24
C GLU A 72 26.71 -31.91 -13.97
N THR A 73 26.59 -33.11 -13.40
CA THR A 73 26.87 -34.36 -14.14
C THR A 73 25.73 -34.69 -15.10
N ARG A 74 24.49 -34.39 -14.72
CA ARG A 74 23.25 -34.70 -15.47
C ARG A 74 22.71 -33.51 -16.27
N PHE A 75 22.87 -32.30 -15.75
CA PHE A 75 22.30 -31.07 -16.33
C PHE A 75 23.39 -30.06 -16.71
N GLN A 76 23.07 -29.17 -17.64
CA GLN A 76 23.95 -28.10 -18.09
C GLN A 76 23.18 -26.81 -18.36
N LYS A 77 23.85 -25.64 -18.36
CA LYS A 77 23.20 -24.36 -18.67
C LYS A 77 22.59 -24.39 -20.07
N THR A 78 21.34 -23.93 -20.20
CA THR A 78 20.69 -23.74 -21.50
C THR A 78 20.76 -22.28 -21.95
N LEU A 79 20.88 -22.07 -23.27
CA LEU A 79 20.75 -20.75 -23.92
C LEU A 79 19.47 -20.66 -24.74
N ASN A 80 18.58 -21.65 -24.63
CA ASN A 80 17.36 -21.77 -25.45
C ASN A 80 16.19 -20.94 -24.89
N ASN A 81 16.45 -19.68 -24.53
CA ASN A 81 15.47 -18.70 -24.01
C ASN A 81 15.90 -17.28 -24.40
N VAL A 82 15.41 -16.25 -23.69
CA VAL A 82 15.80 -14.83 -23.84
C VAL A 82 17.31 -14.58 -24.02
N LEU A 83 18.18 -15.43 -23.43
CA LEU A 83 19.64 -15.33 -23.59
C LEU A 83 20.11 -15.51 -25.03
N LYS A 84 19.34 -16.20 -25.86
CA LYS A 84 19.58 -16.30 -27.30
C LYS A 84 19.48 -14.94 -27.97
N GLU A 85 18.52 -14.12 -27.59
CA GLU A 85 18.35 -12.77 -28.15
C GLU A 85 19.41 -11.82 -27.57
N VAL A 86 19.72 -11.90 -26.27
CA VAL A 86 20.79 -11.13 -25.60
C VAL A 86 22.16 -11.39 -26.24
N ARG A 87 22.38 -12.59 -26.79
CA ARG A 87 23.59 -12.91 -27.56
C ARG A 87 23.81 -11.97 -28.75
N SER A 88 22.75 -11.40 -29.34
CA SER A 88 22.88 -10.39 -30.41
C SER A 88 23.56 -9.10 -29.94
N ILE A 89 23.48 -8.82 -28.64
CA ILE A 89 24.10 -7.67 -27.98
C ILE A 89 25.53 -8.00 -27.54
N ALA A 90 25.67 -9.06 -26.74
CA ALA A 90 26.91 -9.38 -26.01
C ALA A 90 27.79 -10.45 -26.68
N GLY A 91 27.46 -10.92 -27.89
CA GLY A 91 28.24 -11.91 -28.63
C GLY A 91 28.49 -13.20 -27.84
N ASP A 92 29.70 -13.77 -27.93
CA ASP A 92 30.10 -14.96 -27.15
C ASP A 92 30.78 -14.59 -25.81
N GLY A 93 30.32 -13.50 -25.19
CA GLY A 93 30.70 -13.11 -23.84
C GLY A 93 30.36 -14.16 -22.78
N LEU A 94 30.93 -14.01 -21.58
CA LEU A 94 30.84 -14.98 -20.48
C LEU A 94 29.41 -15.46 -20.17
N PHE A 95 28.42 -14.58 -20.34
CA PHE A 95 27.03 -14.84 -20.04
C PHE A 95 26.27 -15.59 -21.16
N THR A 96 26.61 -15.30 -22.42
CA THR A 96 25.89 -15.73 -23.64
C THR A 96 26.64 -16.77 -24.48
N ALA A 97 27.86 -17.13 -24.09
CA ALA A 97 28.64 -18.18 -24.74
C ALA A 97 28.08 -19.58 -24.51
N LYS A 98 28.08 -20.41 -25.54
CA LYS A 98 27.72 -21.83 -25.48
C LYS A 98 28.79 -22.63 -24.73
N LEU A 99 28.49 -23.90 -24.42
CA LEU A 99 29.39 -24.78 -23.66
C LEU A 99 30.60 -25.25 -24.48
N ASP A 100 30.42 -25.42 -25.79
CA ASP A 100 31.44 -25.87 -26.74
C ASP A 100 32.32 -24.74 -27.26
N GLU A 101 31.99 -23.48 -26.98
CA GLU A 101 32.74 -22.32 -27.43
C GLU A 101 34.03 -22.12 -26.61
N PRO A 102 35.22 -22.15 -27.24
CA PRO A 102 36.49 -22.06 -26.52
C PRO A 102 36.71 -20.70 -25.85
N ASN A 103 36.13 -19.63 -26.42
CA ASN A 103 36.25 -18.26 -25.94
C ASN A 103 35.74 -18.10 -24.50
N TRP A 104 34.65 -18.80 -24.13
CA TRP A 104 34.16 -18.80 -22.75
C TRP A 104 35.23 -19.30 -21.78
N GLY A 105 35.86 -20.44 -22.09
CA GLY A 105 36.87 -21.03 -21.24
C GLY A 105 38.12 -20.16 -21.09
N ILE A 106 38.54 -19.51 -22.18
CA ILE A 106 39.68 -18.57 -22.20
C ILE A 106 39.35 -17.36 -21.32
N ALA A 107 38.24 -16.68 -21.60
CA ALA A 107 37.80 -15.50 -20.85
C ALA A 107 37.61 -15.84 -19.35
N HIS A 108 36.94 -16.94 -19.03
CA HIS A 108 36.66 -17.35 -17.66
C HIS A 108 37.94 -17.59 -16.86
N ARG A 109 38.92 -18.32 -17.43
CA ARG A 109 40.20 -18.60 -16.74
C ARG A 109 41.08 -17.35 -16.59
N ILE A 110 41.02 -16.42 -17.55
CA ILE A 110 41.72 -15.13 -17.48
C ILE A 110 41.08 -14.22 -16.41
N LEU A 111 39.76 -14.23 -16.30
CA LEU A 111 39.00 -13.27 -15.49
C LEU A 111 38.75 -13.73 -14.04
N ILE A 112 38.73 -15.03 -13.74
CA ILE A 112 38.57 -15.53 -12.36
C ILE A 112 39.53 -14.86 -11.37
N PRO A 113 40.85 -14.74 -11.64
CA PRO A 113 41.77 -14.07 -10.72
C PRO A 113 41.43 -12.59 -10.48
N ALA A 114 40.85 -11.91 -11.47
CA ALA A 114 40.45 -10.51 -11.36
C ALA A 114 39.22 -10.31 -10.46
N PHE A 115 38.39 -11.36 -10.28
CA PHE A 115 37.31 -11.40 -9.28
C PHE A 115 37.73 -12.07 -7.96
N GLY A 116 39.03 -12.32 -7.78
CA GLY A 116 39.57 -12.87 -6.54
C GLY A 116 39.46 -11.88 -5.37
N PRO A 117 39.44 -12.36 -4.11
CA PRO A 117 39.21 -11.52 -2.93
C PRO A 117 40.16 -10.32 -2.81
N VAL A 118 41.43 -10.47 -3.18
CA VAL A 118 42.43 -9.39 -3.09
C VAL A 118 42.11 -8.27 -4.08
N THR A 119 41.79 -8.61 -5.33
CA THR A 119 41.47 -7.64 -6.37
C THR A 119 40.18 -6.89 -6.05
N ILE A 120 39.15 -7.61 -5.59
CA ILE A 120 37.87 -7.00 -5.19
C ILE A 120 38.03 -6.06 -4.00
N ARG A 121 38.80 -6.45 -2.96
CA ARG A 121 39.14 -5.53 -1.86
C ARG A 121 39.87 -4.29 -2.35
N GLY A 122 40.70 -4.43 -3.38
CA GLY A 122 41.41 -3.31 -4.01
C GLY A 122 40.52 -2.33 -4.79
N MET A 123 39.28 -2.70 -5.10
CA MET A 123 38.28 -1.82 -5.77
C MET A 123 37.45 -1.01 -4.79
N PHE A 124 37.71 -1.12 -3.48
CA PHE A 124 36.92 -0.48 -2.43
C PHE A 124 36.86 1.04 -2.60
N ASP A 125 38.00 1.68 -2.89
CA ASP A 125 38.08 3.15 -2.97
C ASP A 125 37.25 3.69 -4.14
N GLU A 126 37.25 3.00 -5.29
CA GLU A 126 36.41 3.35 -6.44
C GLU A 126 34.91 3.15 -6.16
N MET A 127 34.54 2.04 -5.52
CA MET A 127 33.15 1.81 -5.09
C MET A 127 32.70 2.88 -4.08
N HIS A 128 33.59 3.24 -3.15
CA HIS A 128 33.34 4.26 -2.14
C HIS A 128 33.15 5.65 -2.78
N ASP A 129 33.94 6.00 -3.79
CA ASP A 129 33.79 7.26 -4.52
C ASP A 129 32.40 7.41 -5.15
N ILE A 130 31.92 6.40 -5.90
CA ILE A 130 30.59 6.48 -6.53
C ILE A 130 29.48 6.48 -5.48
N ALA A 131 29.57 5.65 -4.44
CA ALA A 131 28.62 5.66 -3.33
C ALA A 131 28.56 7.02 -2.62
N MET A 132 29.71 7.68 -2.43
CA MET A 132 29.80 9.03 -1.87
C MET A 132 29.09 10.06 -2.76
N GLN A 133 29.20 9.96 -4.09
CA GLN A 133 28.51 10.87 -5.01
C GLN A 133 26.98 10.77 -4.87
N MET A 134 26.45 9.55 -4.77
CA MET A 134 25.03 9.30 -4.51
C MET A 134 24.60 9.87 -3.15
N ALA A 135 25.34 9.56 -2.09
CA ALA A 135 25.07 10.07 -0.74
C ALA A 135 25.08 11.61 -0.71
N MET A 136 26.04 12.24 -1.39
CA MET A 136 26.13 13.70 -1.48
C MET A 136 25.00 14.32 -2.29
N LYS A 137 24.52 13.65 -3.36
CA LYS A 137 23.30 14.09 -4.07
C LYS A 137 22.12 14.13 -3.11
N TRP A 138 21.85 13.05 -2.38
CA TRP A 138 20.71 12.97 -1.45
C TRP A 138 20.82 14.01 -0.32
N ALA A 139 22.01 14.16 0.25
CA ALA A 139 22.27 15.17 1.29
C ALA A 139 21.97 16.60 0.80
N ARG A 140 22.34 16.93 -0.45
CA ARG A 140 22.13 18.28 -1.03
C ARG A 140 20.67 18.56 -1.37
N HIS A 141 19.90 17.56 -1.77
CA HIS A 141 18.45 17.72 -2.02
C HIS A 141 17.63 17.83 -0.73
N GLY A 142 18.12 17.25 0.37
CA GLY A 142 17.48 17.32 1.67
C GLY A 142 16.32 16.34 1.86
N CYS A 143 15.81 16.28 3.11
CA CYS A 143 14.84 15.28 3.56
C CYS A 143 13.44 15.40 2.94
N SER A 144 13.09 16.56 2.37
CA SER A 144 11.78 16.80 1.76
C SER A 144 11.67 16.31 0.31
N THR A 145 12.78 15.90 -0.32
CA THR A 145 12.80 15.46 -1.72
C THR A 145 12.56 13.96 -1.83
N PRO A 146 11.54 13.50 -2.57
CA PRO A 146 11.36 12.08 -2.87
C PRO A 146 12.52 11.52 -3.69
N ILE A 147 13.05 10.37 -3.28
CA ILE A 147 14.13 9.64 -3.95
C ILE A 147 13.53 8.40 -4.61
N MET A 148 13.61 8.32 -5.95
CA MET A 148 13.27 7.10 -6.67
C MET A 148 14.40 6.08 -6.49
N ALA A 149 14.26 5.19 -5.50
CA ALA A 149 15.33 4.29 -5.06
C ALA A 149 15.92 3.47 -6.23
N THR A 150 15.05 2.94 -7.10
CA THR A 150 15.49 2.13 -8.25
C THR A 150 16.36 2.89 -9.24
N GLU A 151 16.05 4.17 -9.52
CA GLU A 151 16.82 4.93 -10.50
C GLU A 151 18.20 5.29 -9.95
N ASP A 152 18.25 5.80 -8.73
CA ASP A 152 19.51 6.21 -8.13
C ASP A 152 20.43 5.02 -7.83
N PHE A 153 19.89 3.85 -7.43
CA PHE A 153 20.70 2.63 -7.32
C PHE A 153 21.16 2.10 -8.69
N THR A 154 20.39 2.30 -9.76
CA THR A 154 20.82 1.95 -11.13
C THR A 154 22.01 2.82 -11.54
N ARG A 155 21.96 4.13 -11.25
CA ARG A 155 23.09 5.05 -11.50
C ARG A 155 24.34 4.66 -10.71
N LEU A 156 24.18 4.29 -9.43
CA LEU A 156 25.28 3.84 -8.56
C LEU A 156 26.01 2.65 -9.19
N THR A 157 25.27 1.57 -9.39
CA THR A 157 25.83 0.27 -9.77
C THR A 157 26.46 0.29 -11.17
N LEU A 158 25.87 1.08 -12.07
CA LEU A 158 26.44 1.31 -13.39
C LEU A 158 27.77 2.07 -13.34
N ASP A 159 27.81 3.23 -12.66
CA ASP A 159 29.03 4.04 -12.58
C ASP A 159 30.13 3.27 -11.84
N THR A 160 29.78 2.49 -10.80
CA THR A 160 30.72 1.64 -10.07
C THR A 160 31.34 0.57 -10.95
N ILE A 161 30.54 -0.22 -11.69
CA ILE A 161 31.11 -1.28 -12.55
C ILE A 161 31.94 -0.66 -13.69
N ALA A 162 31.51 0.45 -14.27
CA ALA A 162 32.25 1.13 -15.33
C ALA A 162 33.62 1.64 -14.84
N LEU A 163 33.66 2.25 -13.65
CA LEU A 163 34.89 2.76 -13.06
C LEU A 163 35.82 1.61 -12.65
N CYS A 164 35.32 0.63 -11.91
CA CYS A 164 36.14 -0.46 -11.38
C CYS A 164 36.63 -1.42 -12.47
N ALA A 165 35.80 -1.70 -13.49
CA ALA A 165 36.14 -2.66 -14.53
C ALA A 165 36.96 -2.04 -15.67
N MET A 166 36.72 -0.76 -16.00
CA MET A 166 37.18 -0.14 -17.25
C MET A 166 37.87 1.22 -17.08
N ASP A 167 37.93 1.77 -15.86
CA ASP A 167 38.37 3.14 -15.58
C ASP A 167 37.56 4.19 -16.38
N PHE A 168 36.27 3.91 -16.59
CA PHE A 168 35.36 4.77 -17.35
C PHE A 168 34.32 5.42 -16.43
N ARG A 169 34.08 6.73 -16.61
CA ARG A 169 33.09 7.48 -15.82
C ARG A 169 31.93 7.96 -16.68
N PHE A 170 30.74 7.42 -16.45
CA PHE A 170 29.50 7.95 -17.02
C PHE A 170 29.09 9.27 -16.37
N ASN A 171 29.48 9.50 -15.11
CA ASN A 171 29.15 10.70 -14.32
C ASN A 171 27.64 10.87 -14.20
N SER A 172 26.93 9.77 -13.94
CA SER A 172 25.47 9.71 -13.95
C SER A 172 24.82 10.60 -12.90
N TYR A 173 25.53 11.03 -11.85
CA TYR A 173 25.01 11.97 -10.84
C TYR A 173 25.18 13.45 -11.18
N TYR A 174 25.88 13.76 -12.28
CA TYR A 174 26.15 15.14 -12.71
C TYR A 174 25.37 15.56 -13.96
N ARG A 175 24.47 14.68 -14.44
CA ARG A 175 23.61 14.90 -15.61
C ARG A 175 22.19 14.45 -15.29
N GLU A 176 21.20 15.21 -15.74
CA GLU A 176 19.80 14.81 -15.61
C GLU A 176 19.52 13.56 -16.45
N GLU A 177 19.96 13.57 -17.71
CA GLU A 177 19.82 12.45 -18.64
C GLU A 177 20.95 11.42 -18.49
N LEU A 178 20.59 10.13 -18.60
CA LEU A 178 21.53 9.03 -18.65
C LEU A 178 22.33 9.07 -19.96
N HIS A 179 23.57 8.56 -19.93
CA HIS A 179 24.40 8.43 -21.13
C HIS A 179 23.67 7.60 -22.20
N PRO A 180 23.74 7.96 -23.50
CA PRO A 180 23.01 7.26 -24.58
C PRO A 180 23.23 5.74 -24.64
N PHE A 181 24.44 5.28 -24.26
CA PHE A 181 24.75 3.85 -24.10
C PHE A 181 23.76 3.12 -23.18
N ILE A 182 23.35 3.75 -22.08
CA ILE A 182 22.49 3.16 -21.05
C ILE A 182 21.07 3.03 -21.56
N THR A 183 20.57 4.10 -22.20
CA THR A 183 19.25 4.09 -22.85
C THR A 183 19.19 3.02 -23.93
N ALA A 184 20.22 2.94 -24.78
CA ALA A 184 20.32 1.89 -25.81
C ALA A 184 20.37 0.48 -25.20
N MET A 185 21.08 0.29 -24.09
CA MET A 185 21.11 -0.99 -23.39
C MET A 185 19.74 -1.39 -22.83
N GLY A 186 19.04 -0.47 -22.15
CA GLY A 186 17.70 -0.72 -21.62
C GLY A 186 16.66 -1.02 -22.71
N ASP A 187 16.69 -0.24 -23.80
CA ASP A 187 15.83 -0.44 -24.97
C ASP A 187 16.10 -1.80 -25.63
N ALA A 188 17.37 -2.16 -25.83
CA ALA A 188 17.76 -3.42 -26.44
C ALA A 188 17.39 -4.63 -25.56
N LEU A 189 17.60 -4.57 -24.25
CA LEU A 189 17.21 -5.65 -23.33
C LEU A 189 15.69 -5.84 -23.28
N THR A 190 14.93 -4.74 -23.28
CA THR A 190 13.46 -4.79 -23.36
C THR A 190 13.00 -5.48 -24.64
N GLU A 191 13.62 -5.14 -25.78
CA GLU A 191 13.29 -5.77 -27.04
C GLU A 191 13.76 -7.24 -27.13
N CYS A 192 14.85 -7.64 -26.48
CA CYS A 192 15.21 -9.06 -26.34
C CYS A 192 14.08 -9.87 -25.67
N GLY A 193 13.52 -9.35 -24.57
CA GLY A 193 12.38 -9.99 -23.89
C GLY A 193 11.13 -10.03 -24.76
N ASN A 194 10.89 -8.99 -25.57
CA ASN A 194 9.77 -9.00 -26.51
C ASN A 194 9.96 -10.00 -27.66
N ARG A 195 11.18 -10.08 -28.23
CA ARG A 195 11.50 -10.98 -29.35
C ARG A 195 11.40 -12.45 -28.95
N ASP A 196 11.82 -12.81 -27.74
CA ASP A 196 11.68 -14.17 -27.21
C ASP A 196 10.21 -14.63 -27.16
N ARG A 197 9.29 -13.67 -26.93
CA ARG A 197 7.84 -13.91 -26.85
C ARG A 197 7.13 -13.90 -28.21
N ARG A 198 7.74 -13.38 -29.28
CA ARG A 198 7.12 -13.29 -30.61
C ARG A 198 7.46 -14.52 -31.45
N PRO A 199 6.52 -15.06 -32.25
CA PRO A 199 6.86 -16.02 -33.29
C PRO A 199 7.91 -15.43 -34.24
N ALA A 200 8.92 -16.22 -34.66
CA ALA A 200 10.04 -15.70 -35.46
C ALA A 200 9.61 -14.98 -36.76
N ILE A 201 8.50 -15.42 -37.38
CA ILE A 201 7.94 -14.79 -38.58
C ILE A 201 7.32 -13.41 -38.29
N ALA A 202 6.88 -13.16 -37.05
CA ALA A 202 6.27 -11.91 -36.65
C ALA A 202 7.29 -10.76 -36.67
N ASN A 203 8.57 -11.04 -36.38
CA ASN A 203 9.63 -10.02 -36.38
C ASN A 203 9.76 -9.31 -37.73
N TYR A 204 9.47 -9.98 -38.85
CA TYR A 204 9.49 -9.38 -40.19
C TYR A 204 8.51 -8.20 -40.35
N PHE A 205 7.46 -8.14 -39.52
CA PHE A 205 6.46 -7.07 -39.52
C PHE A 205 6.83 -5.92 -38.57
N PHE A 206 7.83 -6.07 -37.70
CA PHE A 206 8.28 -5.06 -36.72
C PHE A 206 9.55 -4.31 -37.17
N ARG A 207 9.63 -3.93 -38.45
CA ARG A 207 10.85 -3.34 -39.06
C ARG A 207 11.40 -2.11 -38.34
N GLY A 208 10.53 -1.26 -37.79
CA GLY A 208 10.95 -0.06 -37.06
C GLY A 208 11.64 -0.39 -35.74
N THR A 209 11.05 -1.30 -34.96
CA THR A 209 11.61 -1.80 -33.70
C THR A 209 12.90 -2.59 -33.95
N GLU A 210 12.94 -3.39 -35.00
CA GLU A 210 14.13 -4.14 -35.41
C GLU A 210 15.29 -3.19 -35.79
N HIS A 211 15.02 -2.15 -36.58
CA HIS A 211 16.03 -1.15 -36.93
C HIS A 211 16.58 -0.44 -35.69
N LYS A 212 15.71 -0.04 -34.76
CA LYS A 212 16.15 0.58 -33.50
C LYS A 212 17.01 -0.39 -32.66
N PHE A 213 16.58 -1.65 -32.52
CA PHE A 213 17.33 -2.68 -31.79
C PHE A 213 18.77 -2.84 -32.30
N PHE A 214 18.97 -2.93 -33.61
CA PHE A 214 20.32 -3.02 -34.18
C PHE A 214 21.10 -1.70 -34.08
N ALA A 215 20.44 -0.54 -34.20
CA ALA A 215 21.08 0.75 -33.97
C ALA A 215 21.58 0.92 -32.53
N ASP A 216 20.80 0.45 -31.55
CA ASP A 216 21.16 0.45 -30.13
C ASP A 216 22.35 -0.49 -29.88
N ILE A 217 22.38 -1.68 -30.52
CA ILE A 217 23.53 -2.60 -30.49
C ILE A 217 24.78 -1.95 -31.08
N ASP A 218 24.67 -1.31 -32.24
CA ASP A 218 25.80 -0.65 -32.89
C ASP A 218 26.36 0.48 -32.03
N LEU A 219 25.49 1.26 -31.38
CA LEU A 219 25.90 2.30 -30.42
C LEU A 219 26.65 1.70 -29.23
N MET A 220 26.12 0.63 -28.62
CA MET A 220 26.78 -0.04 -27.51
C MET A 220 28.15 -0.59 -27.89
N ARG A 221 28.26 -1.28 -29.03
CA ARG A 221 29.52 -1.84 -29.51
C ARG A 221 30.53 -0.76 -29.86
N LYS A 222 30.08 0.34 -30.47
CA LYS A 222 30.93 1.50 -30.78
C LYS A 222 31.51 2.12 -29.51
N THR A 223 30.69 2.36 -28.48
CA THR A 223 31.18 2.91 -27.21
C THR A 223 32.16 1.96 -26.52
N ALA A 224 31.90 0.65 -26.51
CA ALA A 224 32.82 -0.33 -25.93
C ALA A 224 34.16 -0.40 -26.68
N ASP A 225 34.14 -0.29 -28.02
CA ASP A 225 35.37 -0.19 -28.83
C ASP A 225 36.12 1.11 -28.55
N GLU A 226 35.45 2.25 -28.46
CA GLU A 226 36.09 3.53 -28.10
C GLU A 226 36.83 3.45 -26.75
N VAL A 227 36.23 2.82 -25.74
CA VAL A 227 36.86 2.56 -24.44
C VAL A 227 38.09 1.66 -24.57
N LEU A 228 37.97 0.58 -25.36
CA LEU A 228 39.08 -0.35 -25.61
C LEU A 228 40.25 0.34 -26.33
N GLN A 229 39.97 1.09 -27.40
CA GLN A 229 41.00 1.79 -28.17
C GLN A 229 41.66 2.91 -27.35
N ALA A 230 40.89 3.65 -26.55
CA ALA A 230 41.43 4.66 -25.65
C ALA A 230 42.44 4.06 -24.66
N ARG A 231 42.12 2.89 -24.07
CA ARG A 231 43.04 2.18 -23.16
C ARG A 231 44.29 1.65 -23.87
N LYS A 232 44.18 1.22 -25.13
CA LYS A 232 45.35 0.81 -25.92
C LYS A 232 46.24 1.98 -26.31
N ALA A 233 45.65 3.12 -26.63
CA ALA A 233 46.38 4.34 -26.99
C ALA A 233 47.08 4.97 -25.78
N SER A 234 46.51 4.83 -24.59
CA SER A 234 47.08 5.29 -23.32
C SER A 234 47.15 4.15 -22.30
N PRO A 235 48.17 3.27 -22.40
CA PRO A 235 48.34 2.16 -21.46
C PRO A 235 48.42 2.65 -20.02
N SER A 236 47.76 1.90 -19.13
CA SER A 236 47.66 2.21 -17.71
C SER A 236 48.19 1.04 -16.90
N ASP A 237 48.92 1.32 -15.81
CA ASP A 237 49.43 0.31 -14.88
C ASP A 237 48.34 -0.21 -13.91
N ARG A 238 47.09 0.23 -14.09
CA ARG A 238 45.93 -0.24 -13.32
C ARG A 238 45.71 -1.75 -13.51
N LYS A 239 45.31 -2.40 -12.42
CA LYS A 239 45.00 -3.84 -12.37
C LYS A 239 43.49 -4.09 -12.38
N ASP A 240 42.79 -3.51 -13.36
CA ASP A 240 41.35 -3.65 -13.54
C ASP A 240 40.97 -4.81 -14.49
N LEU A 241 39.67 -5.03 -14.69
CA LEU A 241 39.17 -6.11 -15.56
C LEU A 241 39.59 -5.91 -17.01
N LEU A 242 39.59 -4.68 -17.52
CA LEU A 242 40.06 -4.38 -18.87
C LEU A 242 41.56 -4.70 -19.04
N ALA A 243 42.40 -4.39 -18.06
CA ALA A 243 43.80 -4.79 -18.04
C ALA A 243 43.97 -6.31 -18.01
N ALA A 244 43.15 -7.03 -17.24
CA ALA A 244 43.14 -8.49 -17.25
C ALA A 244 42.76 -9.07 -18.62
N MET A 245 41.77 -8.48 -19.30
CA MET A 245 41.36 -8.89 -20.64
C MET A 245 42.41 -8.59 -21.72
N LEU A 246 43.11 -7.46 -21.63
CA LEU A 246 44.15 -7.06 -22.58
C LEU A 246 45.45 -7.85 -22.42
N ASN A 247 45.89 -8.04 -21.18
CA ASN A 247 47.22 -8.55 -20.87
C ASN A 247 47.22 -10.02 -20.45
N GLY A 248 46.08 -10.54 -19.99
CA GLY A 248 45.93 -11.91 -19.50
C GLY A 248 46.20 -12.95 -20.57
N VAL A 249 46.85 -14.04 -20.15
CA VAL A 249 47.13 -15.22 -20.97
C VAL A 249 46.46 -16.40 -20.29
N ASP A 250 45.65 -17.16 -21.04
CA ASP A 250 44.99 -18.34 -20.51
C ASP A 250 46.04 -19.40 -20.12
N PRO A 251 46.13 -19.80 -18.84
CA PRO A 251 47.13 -20.75 -18.38
C PRO A 251 47.00 -22.15 -19.01
N LYS A 252 45.82 -22.50 -19.57
CA LYS A 252 45.59 -23.80 -20.19
C LYS A 252 45.98 -23.84 -21.67
N THR A 253 45.72 -22.78 -22.42
CA THR A 253 45.88 -22.76 -23.88
C THR A 253 47.04 -21.87 -24.36
N GLY A 254 47.54 -20.97 -23.51
CA GLY A 254 48.54 -19.95 -23.90
C GLY A 254 47.97 -18.82 -24.77
N GLN A 255 46.65 -18.80 -25.02
CA GLN A 255 46.00 -17.80 -25.86
C GLN A 255 45.60 -16.56 -25.06
N LYS A 256 45.48 -15.42 -25.76
CA LYS A 256 44.92 -14.16 -25.25
C LYS A 256 43.50 -13.96 -25.77
N MET A 257 42.74 -13.08 -25.13
CA MET A 257 41.44 -12.64 -25.64
C MET A 257 41.63 -11.78 -26.90
N THR A 258 40.72 -11.93 -27.88
CA THR A 258 40.66 -11.07 -29.06
C THR A 258 39.91 -9.79 -28.75
N ASP A 259 40.18 -8.70 -29.48
CA ASP A 259 39.46 -7.42 -29.29
C ASP A 259 37.93 -7.57 -29.32
N ALA A 260 37.41 -8.39 -30.24
CA ALA A 260 35.98 -8.68 -30.31
C ALA A 260 35.46 -9.36 -29.03
N SER A 261 36.20 -10.34 -28.51
CA SER A 261 35.86 -11.02 -27.24
C SER A 261 35.97 -10.07 -26.04
N ILE A 262 36.90 -9.12 -26.06
CA ILE A 262 37.01 -8.08 -25.03
C ILE A 262 35.76 -7.18 -25.06
N ILE A 263 35.36 -6.67 -26.23
CA ILE A 263 34.15 -5.85 -26.40
C ILE A 263 32.89 -6.59 -25.90
N ASP A 264 32.74 -7.86 -26.30
CA ASP A 264 31.62 -8.72 -25.90
C ASP A 264 31.55 -8.87 -24.36
N ASN A 265 32.69 -9.03 -23.70
CA ASN A 265 32.74 -9.12 -22.24
C ASN A 265 32.57 -7.77 -21.53
N LEU A 266 33.03 -6.64 -22.11
CA LEU A 266 32.75 -5.31 -21.57
C LEU A 266 31.24 -5.05 -21.52
N ILE A 267 30.53 -5.33 -22.61
CA ILE A 267 29.06 -5.20 -22.66
C ILE A 267 28.41 -6.19 -21.68
N THR A 268 28.90 -7.43 -21.61
CA THR A 268 28.41 -8.44 -20.64
C THR A 268 28.47 -7.93 -19.21
N PHE A 269 29.57 -7.31 -18.79
CA PHE A 269 29.73 -6.79 -17.42
C PHE A 269 28.82 -5.60 -17.14
N LEU A 270 28.59 -4.73 -18.12
CA LEU A 270 27.66 -3.61 -17.95
C LEU A 270 26.22 -4.11 -17.81
N ILE A 271 25.78 -5.05 -18.65
CA ILE A 271 24.44 -5.67 -18.53
C ILE A 271 24.28 -6.35 -17.18
N ALA A 272 25.23 -7.22 -16.79
CA ALA A 272 25.09 -8.04 -15.59
C ALA A 272 25.32 -7.27 -14.28
N GLY A 273 26.14 -6.22 -14.27
CA GLY A 273 26.57 -5.55 -13.04
C GLY A 273 25.62 -4.49 -12.50
N HIS A 274 24.83 -3.82 -13.36
CA HIS A 274 24.04 -2.65 -12.96
C HIS A 274 22.63 -3.02 -12.46
N GLU A 275 21.83 -3.74 -13.24
CA GLU A 275 20.43 -4.02 -12.91
C GLU A 275 20.29 -4.96 -11.70
N THR A 276 21.16 -5.96 -11.55
CA THR A 276 20.99 -6.97 -10.51
C THR A 276 21.25 -6.44 -9.11
N THR A 277 22.32 -5.66 -8.95
CA THR A 277 22.72 -5.08 -7.66
C THR A 277 21.79 -3.93 -7.29
N SER A 278 21.33 -3.14 -8.27
CA SER A 278 20.36 -2.07 -8.01
C SER A 278 19.01 -2.62 -7.59
N GLY A 279 18.55 -3.72 -8.18
CA GLY A 279 17.37 -4.47 -7.73
C GLY A 279 17.51 -4.95 -6.28
N LEU A 280 18.65 -5.57 -5.93
CA LEU A 280 18.95 -6.00 -4.56
C LEU A 280 18.86 -4.84 -3.57
N LEU A 281 19.55 -3.73 -3.83
CA LEU A 281 19.52 -2.55 -2.96
C LEU A 281 18.10 -2.00 -2.83
N SER A 282 17.34 -1.92 -3.93
CA SER A 282 15.97 -1.41 -3.92
C SER A 282 15.04 -2.28 -3.06
N PHE A 283 15.08 -3.61 -3.23
CA PHE A 283 14.29 -4.53 -2.41
C PHE A 283 14.75 -4.52 -0.95
N ALA A 284 16.05 -4.43 -0.68
CA ALA A 284 16.57 -4.40 0.69
C ALA A 284 16.05 -3.18 1.46
N PHE A 285 16.06 -2.00 0.84
CA PHE A 285 15.51 -0.80 1.47
C PHE A 285 13.98 -0.86 1.62
N TYR A 286 13.27 -1.48 0.68
CA TYR A 286 11.83 -1.73 0.83
C TYR A 286 11.54 -2.62 2.06
N GLU A 287 12.22 -3.77 2.18
CA GLU A 287 12.01 -4.71 3.29
C GLU A 287 12.41 -4.11 4.64
N LEU A 288 13.54 -3.40 4.70
CA LEU A 288 13.97 -2.73 5.93
C LEU A 288 12.96 -1.66 6.36
N LEU A 289 12.42 -0.86 5.44
CA LEU A 289 11.41 0.15 5.77
C LEU A 289 10.08 -0.46 6.23
N LYS A 290 9.67 -1.60 5.67
CA LYS A 290 8.49 -2.36 6.15
C LYS A 290 8.74 -3.12 7.45
N LYS A 291 9.99 -3.36 7.85
CA LYS A 291 10.36 -4.13 9.07
C LYS A 291 11.25 -3.30 10.01
N PRO A 292 10.65 -2.39 10.82
CA PRO A 292 11.39 -1.48 11.70
C PRO A 292 12.40 -2.15 12.64
N ALA A 293 12.07 -3.33 13.19
CA ALA A 293 12.98 -4.08 14.04
C ALA A 293 14.24 -4.55 13.30
N ALA A 294 14.10 -4.98 12.04
CA ALA A 294 15.24 -5.38 11.21
C ALA A 294 16.07 -4.17 10.78
N TYR A 295 15.42 -3.06 10.41
CA TYR A 295 16.07 -1.78 10.13
C TYR A 295 16.96 -1.34 11.30
N GLN A 296 16.40 -1.34 12.50
CA GLN A 296 17.10 -0.88 13.69
C GLN A 296 18.32 -1.75 14.00
N LYS A 297 18.18 -3.08 13.97
CA LYS A 297 19.32 -3.99 14.19
C LYS A 297 20.43 -3.77 13.17
N ALA A 298 20.08 -3.57 11.90
CA ALA A 298 21.04 -3.27 10.85
C ALA A 298 21.76 -1.94 11.12
N GLN A 299 21.03 -0.88 11.47
CA GLN A 299 21.63 0.41 11.80
C GLN A 299 22.51 0.34 13.07
N GLN A 300 22.10 -0.38 14.11
CA GLN A 300 22.89 -0.58 15.33
C GLN A 300 24.18 -1.35 15.08
N GLU A 301 24.16 -2.36 14.20
CA GLU A 301 25.36 -3.06 13.78
C GLU A 301 26.34 -2.10 13.10
N VAL A 302 25.85 -1.29 12.15
CA VAL A 302 26.65 -0.27 11.48
C VAL A 302 27.23 0.73 12.48
N ASP A 303 26.43 1.22 13.42
CA ASP A 303 26.87 2.17 14.44
C ASP A 303 27.93 1.56 15.38
N SER A 304 27.78 0.28 15.73
CA SER A 304 28.72 -0.40 16.63
C SER A 304 30.05 -0.74 15.96
N VAL A 305 30.02 -1.07 14.67
CA VAL A 305 31.19 -1.53 13.91
C VAL A 305 31.96 -0.37 13.30
N ILE A 306 31.24 0.60 12.72
CA ILE A 306 31.81 1.72 11.97
C ILE A 306 31.85 3.00 12.82
N GLY A 307 30.81 3.23 13.62
CA GLY A 307 30.62 4.47 14.36
C GLY A 307 30.47 5.68 13.42
N GLN A 308 31.01 6.82 13.84
CA GLN A 308 30.92 8.09 13.10
C GLN A 308 32.15 8.40 12.21
N GLY A 309 33.10 7.46 12.13
CA GLY A 309 34.31 7.59 11.32
C GLY A 309 34.12 7.20 9.85
N PRO A 310 35.16 7.35 9.01
CA PRO A 310 35.11 6.88 7.63
C PRO A 310 34.95 5.35 7.55
N ILE A 311 34.25 4.87 6.53
CA ILE A 311 34.11 3.44 6.26
C ILE A 311 35.43 2.91 5.71
N THR A 312 35.86 1.76 6.20
CA THR A 312 37.04 1.06 5.70
C THR A 312 36.66 -0.33 5.21
N ILE A 313 37.48 -0.92 4.35
CA ILE A 313 37.27 -2.28 3.84
C ILE A 313 37.16 -3.33 4.96
N ASP A 314 37.88 -3.14 6.07
CA ASP A 314 37.86 -4.08 7.20
C ASP A 314 36.54 -4.03 7.97
N HIS A 315 35.83 -2.91 7.95
CA HIS A 315 34.49 -2.81 8.53
C HIS A 315 33.51 -3.75 7.83
N LEU A 316 33.58 -3.90 6.50
CA LEU A 316 32.62 -4.72 5.74
C LEU A 316 32.62 -6.20 6.18
N THR A 317 33.75 -6.70 6.68
CA THR A 317 33.87 -8.08 7.19
C THR A 317 33.22 -8.30 8.55
N LYS A 318 32.83 -7.22 9.24
CA LYS A 318 32.28 -7.23 10.60
C LYS A 318 30.79 -6.89 10.65
N LEU A 319 30.09 -6.99 9.51
CA LEU A 319 28.67 -6.67 9.37
C LEU A 319 27.82 -7.94 9.07
N PRO A 320 27.81 -8.97 9.95
CA PRO A 320 27.11 -10.23 9.69
C PRO A 320 25.58 -10.07 9.55
N TYR A 321 24.97 -9.12 10.25
CA TYR A 321 23.52 -8.89 10.16
C TYR A 321 23.14 -8.19 8.85
N LEU A 322 23.90 -7.19 8.38
CA LEU A 322 23.69 -6.62 7.04
C LEU A 322 23.89 -7.68 5.95
N ASN A 323 24.87 -8.58 6.10
CA ASN A 323 25.01 -9.74 5.21
C ASN A 323 23.75 -10.60 5.19
N ALA A 324 23.18 -10.87 6.37
CA ALA A 324 21.96 -11.66 6.50
C ALA A 324 20.74 -10.95 5.88
N VAL A 325 20.63 -9.62 6.05
CA VAL A 325 19.60 -8.78 5.39
C VAL A 325 19.67 -8.89 3.87
N LEU A 326 20.86 -8.77 3.27
CA LEU A 326 21.02 -8.89 1.82
C LEU A 326 20.73 -10.31 1.31
N ARG A 327 21.13 -11.35 2.06
CA ARG A 327 20.78 -12.75 1.74
C ARG A 327 19.28 -13.00 1.78
N GLU A 328 18.62 -12.52 2.82
CA GLU A 328 17.17 -12.68 3.01
C GLU A 328 16.40 -11.91 1.94
N THR A 329 16.89 -10.72 1.57
CA THR A 329 16.33 -9.93 0.46
C THR A 329 16.36 -10.73 -0.84
N LEU A 330 17.49 -11.36 -1.18
CA LEU A 330 17.58 -12.21 -2.39
C LEU A 330 16.81 -13.53 -2.28
N ARG A 331 16.50 -13.99 -1.07
CA ARG A 331 15.62 -15.15 -0.88
C ARG A 331 14.19 -14.77 -1.26
N LEU A 332 13.68 -13.66 -0.73
CA LEU A 332 12.32 -13.19 -1.03
C LEU A 332 12.18 -12.68 -2.47
N CYS A 333 13.12 -11.83 -2.88
CA CYS A 333 13.06 -11.05 -4.10
C CYS A 333 14.39 -11.20 -4.86
N ALA A 334 14.63 -12.38 -5.42
CA ALA A 334 15.78 -12.60 -6.29
C ALA A 334 15.63 -11.75 -7.57
N THR A 335 16.51 -10.76 -7.76
CA THR A 335 16.48 -9.87 -8.94
C THR A 335 16.46 -10.64 -10.26
N ILE A 336 17.12 -11.81 -10.30
CA ILE A 336 16.95 -12.82 -11.34
C ILE A 336 16.00 -13.89 -10.78
N PRO A 337 14.72 -13.92 -11.17
CA PRO A 337 13.71 -14.76 -10.51
C PRO A 337 13.79 -16.23 -10.91
N ALA A 338 14.56 -16.59 -11.94
CA ALA A 338 14.73 -17.95 -12.41
C ALA A 338 16.02 -18.15 -13.23
N PHE A 339 16.53 -19.38 -13.29
CA PHE A 339 17.62 -19.75 -14.20
C PHE A 339 17.30 -21.03 -14.97
N GLY A 340 17.84 -21.16 -16.18
CA GLY A 340 17.58 -22.29 -17.07
C GLY A 340 18.73 -23.30 -17.14
N VAL A 341 18.39 -24.58 -17.13
CA VAL A 341 19.27 -25.72 -17.43
C VAL A 341 18.63 -26.61 -18.49
N GLU A 342 19.35 -27.61 -18.99
CA GLU A 342 18.84 -28.66 -19.88
C GLU A 342 19.48 -30.00 -19.52
N ALA A 343 18.75 -31.09 -19.77
CA ALA A 343 19.24 -32.44 -19.52
C ALA A 343 20.27 -32.86 -20.58
N LYS A 344 21.39 -33.46 -20.17
CA LYS A 344 22.42 -33.96 -21.11
C LYS A 344 22.02 -35.25 -21.81
N GLU A 345 21.16 -36.04 -21.16
CA GLU A 345 20.62 -37.32 -21.61
C GLU A 345 19.15 -37.42 -21.19
N ASP A 346 18.41 -38.37 -21.76
CA ASP A 346 17.05 -38.65 -21.32
C ASP A 346 17.09 -39.12 -19.85
N THR A 347 16.29 -38.52 -18.98
CA THR A 347 16.35 -38.76 -17.53
C THR A 347 14.98 -38.60 -16.86
N LEU A 348 14.89 -39.00 -15.58
CA LEU A 348 13.72 -38.80 -14.74
C LEU A 348 14.04 -37.74 -13.68
N LEU A 349 13.20 -36.72 -13.55
CA LEU A 349 13.19 -35.79 -12.42
C LEU A 349 12.31 -36.32 -11.29
N GLY A 350 12.75 -36.14 -10.04
CA GLY A 350 12.09 -36.69 -8.85
C GLY A 350 11.92 -38.21 -8.90
N GLY A 351 12.72 -38.90 -9.72
CA GLY A 351 12.60 -40.34 -9.98
C GLY A 351 11.33 -40.78 -10.74
N LYS A 352 10.50 -39.85 -11.24
CA LYS A 352 9.19 -40.17 -11.85
C LYS A 352 8.83 -39.37 -13.10
N TYR A 353 9.36 -38.16 -13.29
CA TYR A 353 8.98 -37.26 -14.38
C TYR A 353 9.94 -37.35 -15.57
N PRO A 354 9.52 -37.81 -16.75
CA PRO A 354 10.41 -37.94 -17.90
C PRO A 354 10.75 -36.59 -18.53
N VAL A 355 12.05 -36.34 -18.70
CA VAL A 355 12.63 -35.18 -19.39
C VAL A 355 13.60 -35.66 -20.47
N LYS A 356 13.47 -35.10 -21.67
CA LYS A 356 14.31 -35.50 -22.81
C LYS A 356 15.65 -34.77 -22.82
N LYS A 357 16.64 -35.37 -23.46
CA LYS A 357 17.92 -34.73 -23.79
C LYS A 357 17.69 -33.40 -24.51
N GLY A 358 18.29 -32.34 -23.97
CA GLY A 358 18.21 -30.99 -24.50
C GLY A 358 16.89 -30.26 -24.22
N GLU A 359 15.95 -30.88 -23.47
CA GLU A 359 14.72 -30.20 -23.04
C GLU A 359 15.05 -29.13 -21.98
N PRO A 360 14.70 -27.85 -22.21
CA PRO A 360 14.94 -26.78 -21.25
C PRO A 360 14.12 -26.96 -19.98
N ILE A 361 14.77 -26.76 -18.83
CA ILE A 361 14.18 -26.74 -17.49
C ILE A 361 14.48 -25.38 -16.86
N LEU A 362 13.45 -24.68 -16.39
CA LEU A 362 13.54 -23.42 -15.65
C LEU A 362 13.40 -23.69 -14.15
N CYS A 363 14.39 -23.27 -13.38
CA CYS A 363 14.38 -23.30 -11.92
C CYS A 363 13.75 -21.99 -11.42
N LEU A 364 12.52 -22.04 -10.92
CA LEU A 364 11.76 -20.88 -10.48
C LEU A 364 12.13 -20.51 -9.04
N LEU A 365 13.08 -19.58 -8.88
CA LEU A 365 13.61 -19.18 -7.58
C LEU A 365 12.54 -18.49 -6.72
N GLY A 366 11.65 -17.71 -7.34
CA GLY A 366 10.54 -17.05 -6.64
C GLY A 366 9.56 -18.01 -5.93
N LYS A 367 9.64 -19.33 -6.21
CA LYS A 367 8.95 -20.38 -5.46
C LYS A 367 9.92 -21.23 -4.65
N ALA A 368 11.03 -21.67 -5.24
CA ALA A 368 11.96 -22.57 -4.57
C ALA A 368 12.66 -21.93 -3.36
N HIS A 369 12.93 -20.62 -3.38
CA HIS A 369 13.47 -19.88 -2.23
C HIS A 369 12.40 -19.58 -1.16
N LEU A 370 11.13 -19.86 -1.45
CA LEU A 370 10.00 -19.67 -0.53
C LEU A 370 9.36 -21.01 -0.14
N ASP A 371 10.05 -22.13 -0.40
CA ASP A 371 9.53 -23.46 -0.15
C ASP A 371 9.31 -23.69 1.36
N PRO A 372 8.07 -23.94 1.84
CA PRO A 372 7.80 -24.19 3.25
C PRO A 372 8.52 -25.41 3.81
N VAL A 373 8.92 -26.37 2.96
CA VAL A 373 9.72 -27.53 3.38
C VAL A 373 11.07 -27.09 3.95
N VAL A 374 11.65 -26.03 3.38
CA VAL A 374 12.95 -25.48 3.80
C VAL A 374 12.78 -24.44 4.92
N TYR A 375 11.79 -23.56 4.78
CA TYR A 375 11.70 -22.33 5.58
C TYR A 375 10.56 -22.30 6.62
N GLY A 376 9.68 -23.31 6.63
CA GLY A 376 8.53 -23.43 7.52
C GLY A 376 7.39 -22.46 7.21
N ASP A 377 6.49 -22.25 8.16
CA ASP A 377 5.31 -21.38 7.99
C ASP A 377 5.65 -19.91 7.70
N SER A 378 6.81 -19.46 8.18
CA SER A 378 7.31 -18.10 7.96
C SER A 378 8.07 -17.96 6.63
N ALA A 379 7.89 -18.86 5.67
CA ALA A 379 8.64 -18.85 4.41
C ALA A 379 8.44 -17.55 3.60
N LYS A 380 7.30 -16.87 3.76
CA LYS A 380 7.02 -15.60 3.07
C LYS A 380 7.41 -14.35 3.89
N ASP A 381 7.86 -14.53 5.13
CA ASP A 381 8.24 -13.43 5.99
C ASP A 381 9.70 -13.03 5.79
N PHE A 382 10.01 -11.74 5.95
CA PHE A 382 11.38 -11.24 5.98
C PHE A 382 12.00 -11.43 7.37
N VAL A 383 12.87 -12.45 7.50
CA VAL A 383 13.52 -12.82 8.77
C VAL A 383 15.03 -12.93 8.58
N PRO A 384 15.80 -11.83 8.65
CA PRO A 384 17.25 -11.85 8.45
C PRO A 384 17.99 -12.84 9.36
N GLU A 385 17.51 -13.10 10.58
CA GLU A 385 18.17 -13.99 11.54
C GLU A 385 18.38 -15.42 11.02
N ARG A 386 17.55 -15.90 10.09
CA ARG A 386 17.74 -17.22 9.45
C ARG A 386 18.91 -17.26 8.46
N MET A 387 19.37 -16.09 8.03
CA MET A 387 20.43 -15.90 7.04
C MET A 387 21.78 -15.52 7.65
N LEU A 388 21.87 -15.45 8.98
CA LEU A 388 23.15 -15.40 9.70
C LEU A 388 23.99 -16.64 9.36
N ASP A 389 25.32 -16.51 9.37
CA ASP A 389 26.23 -17.51 8.81
C ASP A 389 25.97 -18.94 9.33
N GLU A 390 25.87 -19.15 10.64
CA GLU A 390 25.60 -20.49 11.22
C GLU A 390 24.24 -21.07 10.77
N SER A 391 23.18 -20.28 10.85
CA SER A 391 21.83 -20.68 10.42
C SER A 391 21.78 -20.97 8.93
N PHE A 392 22.42 -20.14 8.12
CA PHE A 392 22.48 -20.26 6.67
C PHE A 392 23.26 -21.50 6.24
N GLU A 393 24.44 -21.73 6.85
CA GLU A 393 25.24 -22.94 6.60
C GLU A 393 24.48 -24.21 6.95
N ARG A 394 23.76 -24.22 8.08
CA ARG A 394 22.89 -25.33 8.46
C ARG A 394 21.80 -25.57 7.41
N LEU A 395 21.11 -24.53 6.97
CA LEU A 395 20.06 -24.63 5.94
C LEU A 395 20.62 -25.15 4.62
N GLN A 396 21.79 -24.66 4.17
CA GLN A 396 22.42 -25.16 2.95
C GLN A 396 22.90 -26.62 3.06
N LYS A 397 23.17 -27.11 4.28
CA LYS A 397 23.55 -28.51 4.51
C LYS A 397 22.34 -29.45 4.56
N GLU A 398 21.26 -29.02 5.22
CA GLU A 398 20.01 -29.78 5.33
C GLU A 398 19.24 -29.79 3.99
N PHE A 399 19.23 -28.65 3.31
CA PHE A 399 18.56 -28.42 2.03
C PHE A 399 19.55 -27.81 1.04
N PRO A 400 20.37 -28.63 0.37
CA PRO A 400 21.31 -28.16 -0.62
C PRO A 400 20.62 -27.36 -1.73
N ASN A 401 21.34 -26.37 -2.27
CA ASN A 401 20.87 -25.52 -3.36
C ASN A 401 19.57 -24.74 -3.07
N SER A 402 19.18 -24.58 -1.80
CA SER A 402 18.00 -23.81 -1.38
C SER A 402 18.14 -22.29 -1.57
N TRP A 403 19.35 -21.79 -1.81
CA TRP A 403 19.61 -20.37 -2.09
C TRP A 403 20.56 -20.23 -3.29
N LYS A 404 20.01 -19.81 -4.44
CA LYS A 404 20.68 -19.76 -5.75
C LYS A 404 20.54 -18.43 -6.53
N PRO A 405 20.54 -17.25 -5.90
CA PRO A 405 20.39 -15.99 -6.65
C PRO A 405 21.57 -15.66 -7.57
N PHE A 406 22.72 -16.33 -7.41
CA PHE A 406 23.91 -16.16 -8.25
C PHE A 406 24.10 -17.28 -9.29
N GLY A 407 23.06 -18.07 -9.55
CA GLY A 407 23.10 -19.18 -10.52
C GLY A 407 23.80 -20.44 -9.99
N ASN A 408 24.14 -21.34 -10.91
CA ASN A 408 24.63 -22.69 -10.58
C ASN A 408 25.95 -23.06 -11.26
N GLY A 409 26.75 -23.86 -10.57
CA GLY A 409 27.91 -24.55 -11.15
C GLY A 409 29.02 -23.63 -11.66
N MET A 410 29.75 -24.09 -12.68
CA MET A 410 30.83 -23.31 -13.32
C MET A 410 30.33 -22.04 -14.04
N ARG A 411 29.01 -21.90 -14.21
CA ARG A 411 28.35 -20.75 -14.83
C ARG A 411 27.71 -19.82 -13.78
N ALA A 412 27.96 -20.06 -12.49
CA ALA A 412 27.56 -19.13 -11.43
C ALA A 412 28.22 -17.75 -11.64
N CYS A 413 27.57 -16.71 -11.13
CA CYS A 413 28.00 -15.34 -11.30
C CYS A 413 29.43 -15.13 -10.75
N ILE A 414 30.37 -14.94 -11.67
CA ILE A 414 31.78 -14.63 -11.35
C ILE A 414 31.90 -13.30 -10.59
N GLY A 415 30.98 -12.36 -10.84
CA GLY A 415 30.91 -11.06 -10.20
C GLY A 415 30.29 -11.06 -8.80
N ARG A 416 29.89 -12.22 -8.25
CA ARG A 416 29.26 -12.30 -6.92
C ARG A 416 30.07 -11.54 -5.85
N PRO A 417 31.40 -11.72 -5.69
CA PRO A 417 32.16 -10.99 -4.66
C PRO A 417 32.14 -9.48 -4.87
N PHE A 418 32.17 -9.01 -6.13
CA PHE A 418 32.08 -7.59 -6.48
C PHE A 418 30.74 -6.99 -6.05
N ALA A 419 29.65 -7.60 -6.52
CA ALA A 419 28.29 -7.15 -6.22
C ALA A 419 28.00 -7.16 -4.71
N TRP A 420 28.53 -8.16 -4.00
CA TRP A 420 28.36 -8.27 -2.56
C TRP A 420 29.08 -7.17 -1.79
N GLN A 421 30.32 -6.86 -2.16
CA GLN A 421 31.08 -5.77 -1.55
C GLN A 421 30.43 -4.42 -1.81
N GLU A 422 29.99 -4.18 -3.04
CA GLU A 422 29.28 -2.95 -3.42
C GLU A 422 27.97 -2.80 -2.63
N ALA A 423 27.13 -3.84 -2.58
CA ALA A 423 25.86 -3.80 -1.89
C ALA A 423 26.03 -3.57 -0.38
N LEU A 424 27.00 -4.23 0.26
CA LEU A 424 27.34 -4.02 1.66
C LEU A 424 27.84 -2.60 1.92
N LEU A 425 28.77 -2.10 1.09
CA LEU A 425 29.32 -0.75 1.22
C LEU A 425 28.23 0.31 1.08
N ALA A 426 27.42 0.23 0.03
CA ALA A 426 26.34 1.16 -0.21
C ALA A 426 25.31 1.13 0.94
N THR A 427 24.86 -0.05 1.35
CA THR A 427 23.90 -0.19 2.45
C THR A 427 24.47 0.35 3.77
N ALA A 428 25.72 0.01 4.12
CA ALA A 428 26.38 0.49 5.32
C ALA A 428 26.58 2.01 5.30
N MET A 429 27.03 2.59 4.17
CA MET A 429 27.18 4.03 4.01
C MET A 429 25.87 4.78 4.17
N LEU A 430 24.80 4.25 3.59
CA LEU A 430 23.48 4.84 3.69
C LEU A 430 22.93 4.76 5.13
N LEU A 431 22.98 3.59 5.77
CA LEU A 431 22.50 3.42 7.15
C LEU A 431 23.34 4.20 8.18
N GLN A 432 24.65 4.38 7.92
CA GLN A 432 25.53 5.18 8.77
C GLN A 432 25.15 6.66 8.75
N ASN A 433 24.73 7.18 7.60
CA ASN A 433 24.62 8.63 7.39
C ASN A 433 23.18 9.13 7.30
N PHE A 434 22.20 8.26 7.01
CA PHE A 434 20.82 8.64 6.79
C PHE A 434 19.81 7.80 7.60
N ASN A 435 18.71 8.46 7.96
CA ASN A 435 17.47 7.86 8.40
C ASN A 435 16.48 7.87 7.24
N PHE A 436 15.89 6.72 6.95
CA PHE A 436 14.99 6.54 5.80
C PHE A 436 13.54 6.42 6.25
N THR A 437 12.64 6.97 5.44
CA THR A 437 11.19 6.78 5.55
C THR A 437 10.59 6.51 4.16
N MET A 438 9.44 5.85 4.10
CA MET A 438 8.69 5.73 2.84
C MET A 438 8.10 7.10 2.47
N ASP A 439 8.15 7.46 1.20
CA ASP A 439 7.50 8.69 0.73
C ASP A 439 5.97 8.58 0.82
N ASP A 440 5.42 7.44 0.39
CA ASP A 440 4.04 7.01 0.65
C ASP A 440 4.06 5.86 1.67
N PRO A 441 3.61 6.08 2.92
CA PRO A 441 3.53 5.03 3.95
C PRO A 441 2.69 3.82 3.52
N ASN A 442 1.71 4.03 2.64
CA ASN A 442 0.78 3.01 2.17
C ASN A 442 1.29 2.25 0.93
N TYR A 443 2.47 2.59 0.40
CA TYR A 443 3.03 1.90 -0.76
C TYR A 443 3.10 0.38 -0.55
N GLN A 444 2.55 -0.36 -1.51
CA GLN A 444 2.62 -1.81 -1.61
C GLN A 444 3.54 -2.20 -2.77
N LEU A 445 4.36 -3.23 -2.57
CA LEU A 445 5.34 -3.65 -3.57
C LEU A 445 4.63 -4.02 -4.88
N LYS A 446 4.95 -3.28 -5.93
CA LYS A 446 4.63 -3.64 -7.32
C LYS A 446 5.94 -4.00 -8.01
N ILE A 447 5.95 -5.02 -8.86
CA ILE A 447 7.15 -5.43 -9.58
C ILE A 447 7.15 -4.84 -10.99
N ALA A 448 8.30 -4.32 -11.43
CA ALA A 448 8.59 -4.03 -12.82
C ALA A 448 9.48 -5.16 -13.36
N GLU A 449 9.07 -5.75 -14.48
CA GLU A 449 9.74 -6.91 -15.08
C GLU A 449 10.39 -6.53 -16.42
N SER A 450 11.67 -6.86 -16.56
CA SER A 450 12.44 -6.82 -17.81
C SER A 450 13.12 -8.19 -18.03
N LEU A 451 14.44 -8.22 -18.24
CA LEU A 451 15.25 -9.42 -18.01
C LEU A 451 15.37 -9.75 -16.51
N THR A 452 15.25 -8.73 -15.66
CA THR A 452 15.33 -8.80 -14.20
C THR A 452 14.07 -8.21 -13.55
N ILE A 453 13.94 -8.30 -12.22
CA ILE A 453 12.83 -7.72 -11.46
C ILE A 453 13.30 -6.62 -10.51
N LYS A 454 12.49 -5.57 -10.34
CA LYS A 454 12.73 -4.50 -9.36
C LYS A 454 11.42 -3.87 -8.86
N PRO A 455 11.41 -3.15 -7.73
CA PRO A 455 10.23 -2.39 -7.30
C PRO A 455 9.79 -1.36 -8.34
N LYS A 456 8.49 -1.28 -8.64
CA LYS A 456 7.89 -0.31 -9.56
C LYS A 456 7.41 0.91 -8.78
N GLY A 457 7.96 2.09 -9.09
CA GLY A 457 7.53 3.36 -8.49
C GLY A 457 7.78 3.42 -6.98
N PHE A 458 8.88 2.85 -6.50
CA PHE A 458 9.23 2.89 -5.08
C PHE A 458 10.02 4.17 -4.75
N TYR A 459 9.43 5.04 -3.95
CA TYR A 459 10.02 6.30 -3.49
C TYR A 459 10.28 6.27 -1.98
N MET A 460 11.42 6.81 -1.57
CA MET A 460 11.82 6.96 -0.18
C MET A 460 12.34 8.37 0.10
N ARG A 461 12.40 8.76 1.37
CA ARG A 461 13.02 10.00 1.83
C ARG A 461 14.23 9.69 2.69
N ALA A 462 15.24 10.54 2.64
CA ALA A 462 16.49 10.37 3.39
C ALA A 462 16.79 11.63 4.21
N ALA A 463 16.83 11.51 5.53
CA ALA A 463 17.25 12.57 6.44
C ALA A 463 18.65 12.29 6.98
N LEU A 464 19.56 13.27 6.93
CA LEU A 464 20.90 13.12 7.52
C LEU A 464 20.77 12.82 9.02
N ARG A 465 21.60 11.89 9.52
CA ARG A 465 21.64 11.54 10.94
C ARG A 465 22.41 12.59 11.74
N HIS A 466 22.13 12.65 13.04
CA HIS A 466 22.87 13.48 14.00
C HIS A 466 22.88 14.99 13.68
N GLY A 467 21.85 15.47 12.98
CA GLY A 467 21.73 16.88 12.57
C GLY A 467 22.88 17.37 11.67
N MET A 468 23.54 16.46 10.95
CA MET A 468 24.67 16.82 10.10
C MET A 468 24.24 17.71 8.93
N SER A 469 25.09 18.67 8.56
CA SER A 469 24.96 19.39 7.29
C SER A 469 25.56 18.59 6.13
N PRO A 470 25.17 18.85 4.87
CA PRO A 470 25.79 18.22 3.70
C PRO A 470 27.31 18.42 3.65
N THR A 471 27.81 19.58 4.09
CA THR A 471 29.25 19.86 4.18
C THR A 471 29.93 18.98 5.23
N GLN A 472 29.29 18.73 6.38
CA GLN A 472 29.83 17.82 7.39
C GLN A 472 29.87 16.37 6.89
N LEU A 473 28.84 15.94 6.15
CA LEU A 473 28.85 14.64 5.47
C LEU A 473 30.02 14.55 4.48
N GLU A 474 30.23 15.57 3.65
CA GLU A 474 31.35 15.61 2.69
C GLU A 474 32.70 15.42 3.39
N HIS A 475 32.92 16.12 4.51
CA HIS A 475 34.16 15.97 5.29
C HIS A 475 34.32 14.56 5.87
N ARG A 476 33.23 13.95 6.38
CA ARG A 476 33.23 12.59 6.91
C ARG A 476 33.56 11.57 5.82
N LEU A 477 32.86 11.64 4.68
CA LEU A 477 33.06 10.73 3.55
C LEU A 477 34.47 10.90 2.95
N ALA A 478 35.03 12.11 2.96
CA ALA A 478 36.40 12.37 2.55
C ALA A 478 37.48 11.97 3.58
N GLY A 479 37.10 11.41 4.74
CA GLY A 479 38.03 10.99 5.79
C GLY A 479 38.78 12.13 6.49
N LYS A 480 38.29 13.38 6.38
CA LYS A 480 38.89 14.54 7.07
C LYS A 480 38.31 14.61 8.48
N ALA A 481 39.16 14.45 9.50
CA ALA A 481 38.75 14.45 10.91
C ALA A 481 37.82 15.63 11.23
N THR A 482 36.62 15.32 11.70
CA THR A 482 35.71 16.31 12.27
C THR A 482 36.28 16.69 13.64
N THR A 483 37.18 17.66 13.68
CA THR A 483 37.57 18.28 14.94
C THR A 483 36.29 18.81 15.58
N THR A 484 36.01 18.34 16.79
CA THR A 484 34.99 18.88 17.69
C THR A 484 35.16 20.39 17.83
N LEU A 485 34.46 21.16 17.00
CA LEU A 485 34.23 22.58 17.22
C LEU A 485 33.08 22.68 18.22
N ALA A 486 33.44 22.66 19.50
CA ALA A 486 32.58 23.19 20.53
C ALA A 486 32.16 24.62 20.14
N SER A 487 30.84 24.82 20.07
CA SER A 487 30.13 26.09 20.28
C SER A 487 30.93 27.38 20.04
N ARG A 488 30.83 27.94 18.83
CA ARG A 488 30.88 29.40 18.61
C ARG A 488 29.71 29.79 17.71
N PRO A 489 28.99 30.89 18.01
CA PRO A 489 27.85 31.31 17.21
C PRO A 489 28.37 31.75 15.84
N ALA A 490 27.94 31.04 14.79
CA ALA A 490 28.27 31.41 13.42
C ALA A 490 27.55 32.72 13.09
N ALA A 491 28.34 33.79 13.00
CA ALA A 491 27.92 35.05 12.43
C ALA A 491 27.45 34.86 10.99
N ALA A 492 26.39 35.59 10.64
CA ALA A 492 25.72 35.60 9.36
C ALA A 492 26.68 35.70 8.15
N SER A 493 26.49 34.80 7.19
CA SER A 493 26.84 35.04 5.79
C SER A 493 25.61 34.77 4.92
N SER A 494 25.14 35.85 4.31
CA SER A 494 23.97 35.98 3.47
C SER A 494 24.24 35.60 2.00
N GLN A 495 23.15 35.19 1.33
CA GLN A 495 22.88 35.11 -0.12
C GLN A 495 23.23 33.77 -0.81
N THR A 496 22.30 33.11 -1.53
CA THR A 496 21.46 33.69 -2.61
C THR A 496 20.10 32.99 -2.85
N ASN A 497 19.06 33.83 -2.85
CA ASN A 497 17.87 33.94 -3.72
C ASN A 497 16.86 32.79 -3.94
N GLY A 498 15.74 32.91 -3.19
CA GLY A 498 14.41 32.44 -3.57
C GLY A 498 13.34 33.03 -2.63
N HIS A 499 12.90 34.26 -2.90
CA HIS A 499 11.74 34.98 -2.31
C HIS A 499 11.37 34.62 -0.85
N ASP A 500 11.99 35.32 0.10
CA ASP A 500 11.70 35.17 1.53
C ASP A 500 10.99 36.44 2.04
N THR A 501 9.70 36.31 2.35
CA THR A 501 8.93 37.30 3.13
C THR A 501 9.22 37.06 4.61
N THR A 502 10.10 37.89 5.20
CA THR A 502 10.33 38.10 6.64
C THR A 502 9.55 37.20 7.61
N THR A 503 10.10 36.06 8.02
CA THR A 503 9.50 35.19 9.05
C THR A 503 9.94 35.61 10.46
N THR A 504 9.05 36.23 11.23
CA THR A 504 9.26 36.60 12.65
C THR A 504 8.74 35.50 13.60
N GLY A 505 9.60 34.80 14.34
CA GLY A 505 9.19 33.81 15.37
C GLY A 505 10.32 32.84 15.81
N LYS A 506 10.28 32.33 17.06
CA LYS A 506 11.24 31.33 17.56
C LYS A 506 10.95 29.92 17.01
N PRO A 507 11.93 29.11 16.62
CA PRO A 507 11.66 27.80 16.01
C PRO A 507 11.01 26.83 17.02
N ILE A 508 10.03 26.06 16.56
CA ILE A 508 9.46 24.88 17.26
C ILE A 508 9.46 23.69 16.29
N HIS A 509 9.79 22.50 16.79
CA HIS A 509 9.75 21.25 16.01
C HIS A 509 8.56 20.41 16.44
N ILE A 510 7.71 20.03 15.50
CA ILE A 510 6.48 19.28 15.75
C ILE A 510 6.57 17.96 14.99
N TYR A 511 6.41 16.86 15.70
CA TYR A 511 6.48 15.52 15.14
C TYR A 511 5.21 14.73 15.41
N TYR A 512 4.73 13.95 14.44
CA TYR A 512 3.49 13.20 14.59
C TYR A 512 3.59 11.71 14.22
N GLY A 513 2.92 10.87 15.01
CA GLY A 513 2.69 9.45 14.69
C GLY A 513 1.21 9.20 14.43
N SER A 514 0.83 8.80 13.21
CA SER A 514 -0.58 8.72 12.77
C SER A 514 -0.82 7.70 11.65
N ASN A 515 -1.72 6.72 11.86
CA ASN A 515 -2.20 5.83 10.79
C ASN A 515 -3.50 6.35 10.14
N SER A 516 -4.33 7.06 10.90
CA SER A 516 -5.66 7.54 10.49
C SER A 516 -5.73 9.06 10.24
N GLY A 517 -4.58 9.75 10.27
CA GLY A 517 -4.47 11.19 10.05
C GLY A 517 -4.78 12.09 11.26
N THR A 518 -5.29 11.56 12.39
CA THR A 518 -5.67 12.37 13.55
C THR A 518 -4.50 13.14 14.19
N CYS A 519 -3.41 12.46 14.54
CA CYS A 519 -2.26 13.11 15.17
C CYS A 519 -1.52 14.05 14.20
N GLU A 520 -1.55 13.74 12.90
CA GLU A 520 -1.06 14.64 11.85
C GLU A 520 -1.87 15.93 11.79
N ALA A 521 -3.21 15.83 11.83
CA ALA A 521 -4.09 17.00 11.85
C ALA A 521 -3.86 17.87 13.10
N LEU A 522 -3.60 17.28 14.26
CA LEU A 522 -3.23 18.00 15.49
C LEU A 522 -1.86 18.69 15.35
N ALA A 523 -0.87 18.03 14.74
CA ALA A 523 0.44 18.63 14.49
C ALA A 523 0.37 19.80 13.50
N GLN A 524 -0.39 19.67 12.41
CA GLN A 524 -0.63 20.75 11.45
C GLN A 524 -1.38 21.93 12.10
N ARG A 525 -2.31 21.64 13.02
CA ARG A 525 -3.00 22.67 13.80
C ARG A 525 -2.02 23.45 14.68
N LEU A 526 -1.25 22.76 15.51
CA LEU A 526 -0.24 23.34 16.40
C LEU A 526 0.76 24.18 15.60
N ALA A 527 1.16 23.71 14.42
CA ALA A 527 2.06 24.42 13.52
C ALA A 527 1.45 25.73 13.00
N ALA A 528 0.17 25.71 12.66
CA ALA A 528 -0.57 26.90 12.22
C ALA A 528 -0.84 27.89 13.38
N ASP A 529 -0.91 27.43 14.63
CA ASP A 529 -1.07 28.28 15.82
C ASP A 529 0.25 28.90 16.30
N ALA A 530 1.39 28.23 16.08
CA ALA A 530 2.71 28.68 16.53
C ALA A 530 3.02 30.18 16.27
N PRO A 531 2.72 30.78 15.09
CA PRO A 531 2.94 32.21 14.83
C PRO A 531 2.19 33.14 15.78
N ALA A 532 0.96 32.80 16.19
CA ALA A 532 0.17 33.60 17.12
C ALA A 532 0.81 33.64 18.53
N HIS A 533 1.61 32.62 18.86
CA HIS A 533 2.36 32.51 20.12
C HIS A 533 3.84 32.91 19.95
N GLY A 534 4.19 33.60 18.86
CA GLY A 534 5.54 34.08 18.54
C GLY A 534 6.58 32.98 18.30
N PHE A 535 6.11 31.77 17.99
CA PHE A 535 6.92 30.67 17.45
C PHE A 535 6.75 30.56 15.94
N ARG A 536 7.61 29.81 15.28
CA ARG A 536 7.45 29.37 13.89
C ARG A 536 7.67 27.87 13.84
N ALA A 537 6.73 27.14 13.24
CA ALA A 537 6.90 25.71 13.02
C ALA A 537 8.05 25.50 12.03
N ALA A 538 9.24 25.20 12.54
CA ALA A 538 10.43 25.01 11.73
C ALA A 538 10.45 23.62 11.09
N VAL A 539 9.82 22.64 11.75
CA VAL A 539 9.65 21.26 11.29
C VAL A 539 8.24 20.79 11.66
N VAL A 540 7.55 20.18 10.71
CA VAL A 540 6.27 19.47 10.89
C VAL A 540 6.33 18.19 10.08
N ASP A 541 6.76 17.11 10.70
CA ASP A 541 7.10 15.87 9.98
C ASP A 541 6.66 14.61 10.74
N PRO A 542 6.58 13.46 10.07
CA PRO A 542 6.38 12.18 10.73
C PRO A 542 7.41 11.92 11.84
N LEU A 543 6.99 11.27 12.92
CA LEU A 543 7.82 11.06 14.11
C LEU A 543 9.11 10.28 13.83
N ASP A 544 9.09 9.38 12.85
CA ASP A 544 10.29 8.66 12.41
C ASP A 544 11.42 9.59 11.90
N THR A 545 11.10 10.79 11.42
CA THR A 545 12.10 11.78 10.98
C THR A 545 12.90 12.40 12.14
N ALA A 546 12.33 12.40 13.36
CA ALA A 546 12.98 12.92 14.56
C ALA A 546 14.13 12.03 15.06
N ARG A 547 14.24 10.79 14.55
CA ARG A 547 15.29 9.85 14.95
C ARG A 547 16.68 10.47 14.75
N ASP A 548 17.51 10.43 15.79
CA ASP A 548 18.85 11.06 15.85
C ASP A 548 18.90 12.59 15.59
N ASN A 549 17.75 13.26 15.36
CA ASN A 549 17.67 14.63 14.86
C ASN A 549 16.86 15.57 15.77
N LEU A 550 16.60 15.14 17.01
CA LEU A 550 16.00 16.01 18.01
C LEU A 550 16.93 17.18 18.34
N PRO A 551 16.44 18.44 18.35
CA PRO A 551 17.26 19.61 18.68
C PRO A 551 17.75 19.53 20.12
N ARG A 552 19.07 19.70 20.30
CA ARG A 552 19.73 19.69 21.62
C ARG A 552 20.11 21.08 22.12
N ASP A 553 19.87 22.11 21.31
CA ASP A 553 19.85 23.46 21.82
C ASP A 553 18.60 23.58 22.69
N SER A 554 18.78 23.89 23.96
CA SER A 554 17.68 24.12 24.92
C SER A 554 16.74 25.28 24.53
N ALA A 555 16.92 25.86 23.34
CA ALA A 555 16.21 27.00 22.76
C ALA A 555 15.10 26.61 21.77
N THR A 556 15.07 25.35 21.29
CA THR A 556 14.06 24.84 20.36
C THR A 556 13.19 23.78 21.05
N PRO A 557 11.92 24.07 21.38
CA PRO A 557 11.01 23.07 21.93
C PRO A 557 10.63 22.01 20.89
N VAL A 558 10.47 20.77 21.36
CA VAL A 558 9.97 19.63 20.60
C VAL A 558 8.58 19.26 21.09
N VAL A 559 7.62 19.11 20.18
CA VAL A 559 6.28 18.59 20.51
C VAL A 559 6.05 17.30 19.74
N VAL A 560 5.73 16.22 20.47
CA VAL A 560 5.42 14.90 19.89
C VAL A 560 3.94 14.61 20.08
N ILE A 561 3.23 14.35 18.99
CA ILE A 561 1.81 13.99 19.00
C ILE A 561 1.66 12.60 18.42
N THR A 562 1.29 11.61 19.22
CA THR A 562 1.25 10.22 18.76
C THR A 562 0.09 9.43 19.35
N ALA A 563 -0.28 8.33 18.69
CA ALA A 563 -1.34 7.43 19.12
C ALA A 563 -0.81 6.04 19.49
N SER A 564 -1.67 5.20 20.05
CA SER A 564 -1.42 3.74 20.16
C SER A 564 -2.48 2.99 19.37
N TYR A 565 -2.06 2.06 18.51
CA TYR A 565 -2.95 1.16 17.76
C TYR A 565 -2.72 -0.27 18.26
N GLU A 566 -3.67 -0.82 19.02
CA GLU A 566 -3.53 -2.12 19.70
C GLU A 566 -2.24 -2.23 20.53
N GLY A 567 -1.79 -1.09 21.07
CA GLY A 567 -0.54 -0.96 21.83
C GLY A 567 0.72 -0.85 20.99
N GLN A 568 0.65 -0.93 19.68
CA GLN A 568 1.78 -0.69 18.78
C GLN A 568 1.85 0.78 18.35
N PRO A 569 3.05 1.29 18.01
CA PRO A 569 3.19 2.64 17.47
C PRO A 569 2.53 2.73 16.08
N PRO A 570 2.09 3.94 15.68
CA PRO A 570 1.75 4.24 14.30
C PRO A 570 2.90 3.88 13.35
N ASP A 571 2.60 3.55 12.10
CA ASP A 571 3.55 3.06 11.10
C ASP A 571 4.69 4.07 10.88
N ASN A 572 4.36 5.37 10.88
CA ASN A 572 5.29 6.48 10.73
C ASN A 572 5.93 6.99 12.04
N ALA A 573 5.80 6.20 13.11
CA ALA A 573 6.40 6.39 14.43
C ALA A 573 7.11 5.13 14.94
N ALA A 574 7.03 4.02 14.21
CA ALA A 574 7.55 2.73 14.64
C ALA A 574 9.08 2.73 14.73
N HIS A 575 9.75 3.36 13.77
CA HIS A 575 11.21 3.46 13.76
C HIS A 575 11.74 4.36 14.88
N PHE A 576 11.05 5.46 15.18
CA PHE A 576 11.39 6.35 16.29
C PHE A 576 11.20 5.66 17.65
N THR A 577 10.07 4.99 17.84
CA THR A 577 9.74 4.32 19.11
C THR A 577 10.78 3.27 19.47
N LEU A 578 11.11 2.40 18.51
CA LEU A 578 12.14 1.39 18.68
C LEU A 578 13.50 2.03 18.98
N TRP A 579 13.90 3.07 18.22
CA TRP A 579 15.16 3.79 18.46
C TRP A 579 15.24 4.34 19.88
N LEU A 580 14.17 4.99 20.35
CA LEU A 580 14.07 5.57 21.68
C LEU A 580 14.27 4.51 22.78
N GLU A 581 13.63 3.34 22.64
CA GLU A 581 13.79 2.21 23.56
C GLU A 581 15.23 1.67 23.58
N SER A 582 15.92 1.72 22.44
CA SER A 582 17.29 1.21 22.31
C SER A 582 18.40 2.15 22.79
N LEU A 583 18.09 3.43 23.05
CA LEU A 583 19.07 4.38 23.57
C LEU A 583 19.69 3.84 24.87
N LYS A 584 20.99 4.07 25.06
CA LYS A 584 21.72 3.65 26.27
C LYS A 584 22.21 4.89 27.02
N GLY A 585 22.16 4.83 28.35
CA GLY A 585 22.56 5.94 29.24
C GLY A 585 21.40 6.86 29.64
N GLU A 586 21.51 7.43 30.84
CA GLU A 586 20.50 8.32 31.45
C GLU A 586 20.56 9.76 30.89
N GLN A 587 21.58 10.09 30.09
CA GLN A 587 21.84 11.43 29.54
C GLN A 587 21.85 11.45 27.99
N ALA A 588 21.28 10.42 27.35
CA ALA A 588 21.32 10.27 25.90
C ALA A 588 20.61 11.42 25.14
N LEU A 589 19.64 12.08 25.78
CA LEU A 589 18.81 13.17 25.26
C LEU A 589 18.98 14.48 26.05
N ASP A 590 20.11 14.67 26.74
CA ASP A 590 20.44 15.92 27.43
C ASP A 590 20.31 17.13 26.49
N GLY A 591 19.64 18.18 26.98
CA GLY A 591 19.39 19.43 26.25
C GLY A 591 18.10 19.45 25.42
N VAL A 592 17.41 18.33 25.25
CA VAL A 592 16.11 18.27 24.54
C VAL A 592 14.99 18.72 25.48
N GLY A 593 14.31 19.82 25.14
CA GLY A 593 13.05 20.21 25.79
C GLY A 593 11.87 19.66 25.00
N TYR A 594 11.04 18.81 25.61
CA TYR A 594 9.94 18.14 24.90
C TYR A 594 8.59 18.20 25.62
N ALA A 595 7.52 18.06 24.86
CA ALA A 595 6.16 17.88 25.32
C ALA A 595 5.48 16.77 24.50
N VAL A 596 4.66 15.93 25.14
CA VAL A 596 3.95 14.83 24.47
C VAL A 596 2.45 15.01 24.60
N PHE A 597 1.74 14.80 23.50
CA PHE A 597 0.29 14.61 23.51
C PHE A 597 -0.07 13.24 22.94
N GLY A 598 -0.83 12.48 23.71
CA GLY A 598 -1.18 11.10 23.43
C GLY A 598 -2.65 10.89 23.10
N CYS A 599 -2.92 10.27 21.95
CA CYS A 599 -4.25 9.81 21.59
C CYS A 599 -4.41 8.31 21.90
N GLY A 600 -5.54 7.90 22.47
CA GLY A 600 -5.85 6.49 22.74
C GLY A 600 -7.35 6.22 22.79
N HIS A 601 -7.74 4.96 22.91
CA HIS A 601 -9.14 4.53 23.00
C HIS A 601 -9.29 3.49 24.12
N HIS A 602 -10.14 3.75 25.13
CA HIS A 602 -10.16 2.91 26.34
C HIS A 602 -10.66 1.48 26.12
N ASP A 603 -11.41 1.17 25.04
CA ASP A 603 -11.81 -0.21 24.71
C ASP A 603 -10.60 -1.16 24.63
N TRP A 604 -9.43 -0.61 24.33
CA TRP A 604 -8.14 -1.29 24.40
C TRP A 604 -7.51 -1.17 25.79
N VAL A 605 -8.23 -1.65 26.82
CA VAL A 605 -7.90 -1.47 28.25
C VAL A 605 -6.45 -1.84 28.59
N GLN A 606 -5.90 -2.89 27.98
CA GLN A 606 -4.54 -3.36 28.25
C GLN A 606 -3.44 -2.55 27.56
N THR A 607 -3.78 -1.76 26.54
CA THR A 607 -2.81 -1.05 25.68
C THR A 607 -3.10 0.44 25.54
N PHE A 608 -4.03 0.95 26.34
CA PHE A 608 -4.48 2.34 26.36
C PHE A 608 -3.32 3.31 26.64
N HIS A 609 -3.10 4.25 25.70
CA HIS A 609 -1.99 5.21 25.69
C HIS A 609 -0.58 4.62 25.84
N ARG A 610 -0.38 3.33 25.54
CA ARG A 610 0.91 2.66 25.72
C ARG A 610 2.07 3.41 25.06
N ILE A 611 1.92 3.82 23.81
CA ILE A 611 2.98 4.45 23.01
C ILE A 611 3.26 5.91 23.42
N PRO A 612 2.26 6.79 23.60
CA PRO A 612 2.50 8.11 24.17
C PRO A 612 3.22 8.05 25.52
N ARG A 613 2.77 7.17 26.43
CA ARG A 613 3.43 6.97 27.73
C ARG A 613 4.85 6.47 27.57
N LEU A 614 5.07 5.48 26.70
CA LEU A 614 6.39 4.95 26.39
C LEU A 614 7.33 6.05 25.88
N VAL A 615 6.86 6.91 24.97
CA VAL A 615 7.67 8.01 24.43
C VAL A 615 7.99 9.03 25.52
N ASP A 616 6.99 9.49 26.27
CA ASP A 616 7.15 10.48 27.33
C ASP A 616 8.08 9.98 28.45
N ASP A 617 7.78 8.80 29.02
CA ASP A 617 8.56 8.23 30.11
C ASP A 617 10.00 7.89 29.67
N THR A 618 10.18 7.34 28.48
CA THR A 618 11.52 6.98 28.00
C THR A 618 12.33 8.24 27.68
N MET A 619 11.75 9.28 27.06
CA MET A 619 12.48 10.54 26.82
C MET A 619 12.95 11.17 28.14
N ALA A 620 12.09 11.21 29.17
CA ALA A 620 12.48 11.66 30.50
C ALA A 620 13.61 10.80 31.11
N ALA A 621 13.50 9.47 31.06
CA ALA A 621 14.50 8.54 31.58
C ALA A 621 15.86 8.61 30.86
N ARG A 622 15.89 9.20 29.66
CA ARG A 622 17.12 9.44 28.87
C ARG A 622 17.67 10.86 28.98
N GLY A 623 17.17 11.69 29.89
CA GLY A 623 17.72 13.03 30.19
C GLY A 623 17.04 14.20 29.48
N ALA A 624 15.99 13.95 28.69
CA ALA A 624 15.21 15.03 28.10
C ALA A 624 14.37 15.75 29.18
N THR A 625 14.23 17.06 29.06
CA THR A 625 13.44 17.87 29.99
C THR A 625 11.99 17.97 29.53
N ARG A 626 11.08 17.36 30.28
CA ARG A 626 9.63 17.51 30.07
C ARG A 626 9.23 18.97 30.33
N LEU A 627 8.65 19.62 29.31
CA LEU A 627 8.24 21.02 29.36
C LEU A 627 6.92 21.21 30.09
N VAL A 628 5.99 20.28 29.88
CA VAL A 628 4.65 20.24 30.45
C VAL A 628 4.24 18.80 30.70
N GLU A 629 3.28 18.58 31.58
CA GLU A 629 2.69 17.24 31.76
C GLU A 629 2.11 16.72 30.45
N MET A 630 2.23 15.41 30.20
CA MET A 630 1.74 14.79 28.98
C MET A 630 0.21 14.93 28.89
N GLY A 631 -0.26 15.51 27.79
CA GLY A 631 -1.68 15.56 27.49
C GLY A 631 -2.17 14.20 26.98
N LEU A 632 -3.34 13.78 27.41
CA LEU A 632 -3.93 12.50 27.01
C LEU A 632 -5.38 12.69 26.66
N THR A 633 -5.81 12.06 25.58
CA THR A 633 -7.23 12.04 25.19
C THR A 633 -7.72 10.62 24.96
N ASP A 634 -8.96 10.38 25.37
CA ASP A 634 -9.68 9.14 25.14
C ASP A 634 -10.70 9.32 24.02
N ALA A 635 -10.36 8.82 22.84
CA ALA A 635 -11.19 8.90 21.64
C ALA A 635 -12.57 8.23 21.79
N ALA A 636 -12.77 7.41 22.83
CA ALA A 636 -14.04 6.73 23.10
C ALA A 636 -15.07 7.64 23.79
N GLU A 637 -14.63 8.54 24.68
CA GLU A 637 -15.51 9.34 25.54
C GLU A 637 -15.43 10.84 25.28
N ARG A 638 -14.31 11.31 24.73
CA ARG A 638 -13.97 12.74 24.67
C ARG A 638 -13.58 13.15 23.26
N ASP A 639 -13.81 14.42 22.96
CA ASP A 639 -13.36 15.01 21.72
C ASP A 639 -11.85 15.30 21.80
N MET A 640 -11.08 14.61 20.95
CA MET A 640 -9.61 14.67 20.95
C MET A 640 -9.07 16.07 20.64
N PHE A 641 -9.81 16.87 19.85
CA PHE A 641 -9.41 18.25 19.55
C PHE A 641 -9.62 19.16 20.77
N SER A 642 -10.72 18.97 21.51
CA SER A 642 -10.99 19.73 22.73
C SER A 642 -9.96 19.43 23.84
N ASP A 643 -9.64 18.16 24.09
CA ASP A 643 -8.60 17.78 25.08
C ASP A 643 -7.21 18.31 24.66
N PHE A 644 -6.93 18.35 23.35
CA PHE A 644 -5.70 18.94 22.81
C PHE A 644 -5.65 20.45 23.00
N GLU A 645 -6.75 21.16 22.71
CA GLU A 645 -6.86 22.61 22.90
C GLU A 645 -6.69 23.03 24.37
N VAL A 646 -7.32 22.29 25.28
CA VAL A 646 -7.15 22.51 26.73
C VAL A 646 -5.68 22.33 27.12
N TRP A 647 -5.02 21.29 26.62
CA TRP A 647 -3.60 21.06 26.87
C TRP A 647 -2.70 22.14 26.24
N GLU A 648 -3.01 22.62 25.04
CA GLU A 648 -2.30 23.71 24.36
C GLU A 648 -2.37 25.01 25.18
N ASP A 649 -3.59 25.42 25.55
CA ASP A 649 -3.86 26.73 26.16
C ASP A 649 -3.49 26.78 27.64
N GLU A 650 -3.76 25.71 28.40
CA GLU A 650 -3.54 25.70 29.85
C GLU A 650 -2.11 25.31 30.23
N LEU A 651 -1.44 24.49 29.40
CA LEU A 651 -0.15 23.91 29.74
C LEU A 651 0.94 24.32 28.74
N LEU A 652 0.80 23.95 27.46
CA LEU A 652 1.88 24.08 26.48
C LEU A 652 2.31 25.52 26.25
N TRP A 653 1.40 26.39 25.77
CA TRP A 653 1.75 27.76 25.41
C TRP A 653 2.24 28.61 26.58
N PRO A 654 1.62 28.56 27.78
CA PRO A 654 2.13 29.26 28.96
C PRO A 654 3.55 28.82 29.33
N ALA A 655 3.82 27.51 29.31
CA ALA A 655 5.15 26.98 29.63
C ALA A 655 6.20 27.39 28.59
N LEU A 656 5.84 27.36 27.30
CA LEU A 656 6.72 27.79 26.22
C LEU A 656 7.01 29.31 26.29
N ALA A 657 6.00 30.14 26.54
CA ALA A 657 6.17 31.58 26.69
C ALA A 657 7.10 31.92 27.87
N ALA A 658 6.89 31.29 29.02
CA ALA A 658 7.68 31.50 30.23
C ALA A 658 9.14 31.06 30.07
N LYS A 659 9.38 29.88 29.46
CA LYS A 659 10.72 29.31 29.33
C LYS A 659 11.54 29.94 28.19
N TYR A 660 10.91 30.23 27.07
CA TYR A 660 11.61 30.68 25.87
C TYR A 660 11.55 32.20 25.69
N GLY A 661 10.72 32.97 26.41
CA GLY A 661 10.75 34.44 26.40
C GLY A 661 10.30 35.05 25.08
N VAL A 662 9.01 34.89 24.77
CA VAL A 662 8.31 35.55 23.65
C VAL A 662 7.54 36.76 24.20
N PRO A 663 7.55 37.95 23.56
CA PRO A 663 6.80 39.10 24.04
C PRO A 663 5.28 38.89 23.92
N ASP A 664 4.55 39.15 25.01
CA ASP A 664 3.09 39.30 25.01
C ASP A 664 2.71 40.57 24.22
N THR A 665 2.60 40.50 22.89
CA THR A 665 1.71 41.31 22.02
C THR A 665 2.23 41.32 20.57
N ILE A 666 1.52 40.66 19.65
CA ILE A 666 1.47 41.07 18.24
C ILE A 666 -0.01 41.08 17.85
N ASN A 667 -0.67 42.21 18.06
CA ASN A 667 -1.98 42.51 17.50
C ASN A 667 -1.81 43.57 16.40
N GLY A 668 -2.34 43.26 15.20
CA GLY A 668 -2.86 44.25 14.27
C GLY A 668 -1.89 44.84 13.24
N ASP A 669 -2.38 44.88 12.00
CA ASP A 669 -1.99 45.79 10.90
C ASP A 669 -0.78 45.44 10.02
N ALA A 670 -1.01 44.57 9.02
CA ALA A 670 -0.42 44.70 7.67
C ALA A 670 -1.12 43.80 6.64
N ALA A 671 -2.29 44.20 6.14
CA ALA A 671 -2.89 43.55 4.97
C ALA A 671 -3.67 44.56 4.11
N ALA A 672 -2.96 45.34 3.31
CA ALA A 672 -3.54 46.03 2.16
C ALA A 672 -2.49 46.30 1.07
N ALA A 673 -2.66 45.62 -0.07
CA ALA A 673 -2.53 46.13 -1.45
C ALA A 673 -1.83 45.15 -2.42
N ALA A 674 -2.58 44.63 -3.39
CA ALA A 674 -2.36 44.81 -4.84
C ALA A 674 -3.21 43.80 -5.65
N GLY A 675 -4.08 44.32 -6.52
CA GLY A 675 -5.06 43.53 -7.28
C GLY A 675 -4.63 43.17 -8.70
N GLY A 676 -5.04 41.97 -9.11
CA GLY A 676 -5.24 41.48 -10.47
C GLY A 676 -6.17 40.25 -10.35
N LEU A 677 -7.23 40.13 -11.16
CA LEU A 677 -8.22 39.05 -10.99
C LEU A 677 -7.60 37.71 -11.40
N SER A 678 -7.00 37.04 -10.42
CA SER A 678 -6.65 35.62 -10.44
C SER A 678 -7.90 34.84 -10.06
N VAL A 679 -8.46 34.07 -11.01
CA VAL A 679 -9.54 33.12 -10.70
C VAL A 679 -8.88 31.81 -10.30
N GLN A 680 -8.81 31.57 -8.99
CA GLN A 680 -8.37 30.30 -8.43
C GLN A 680 -9.61 29.43 -8.16
N VAL A 681 -9.74 28.32 -8.89
CA VAL A 681 -10.76 27.32 -8.61
C VAL A 681 -10.23 26.44 -7.49
N SER A 682 -10.84 26.50 -6.31
CA SER A 682 -10.54 25.63 -5.18
C SER A 682 -11.79 24.81 -4.82
N ASN A 683 -11.58 23.57 -4.38
CA ASN A 683 -12.64 22.68 -3.90
C ASN A 683 -12.48 22.46 -2.38
N PRO A 684 -12.71 23.49 -1.54
CA PRO A 684 -12.37 23.47 -0.11
C PRO A 684 -13.24 22.52 0.73
N ARG A 685 -14.28 21.92 0.14
CA ARG A 685 -15.29 21.14 0.87
C ARG A 685 -14.73 19.82 1.42
N THR A 686 -13.84 19.14 0.68
CA THR A 686 -13.23 17.88 1.12
C THR A 686 -12.27 18.08 2.28
N SER A 687 -11.45 19.14 2.22
CA SER A 687 -10.52 19.51 3.29
C SER A 687 -11.24 20.05 4.53
N THR A 688 -12.30 20.86 4.36
CA THR A 688 -13.06 21.44 5.49
C THR A 688 -13.87 20.40 6.25
N LEU A 689 -14.52 19.47 5.54
CA LEU A 689 -15.30 18.39 6.17
C LEU A 689 -14.43 17.20 6.62
N ARG A 690 -13.13 17.22 6.32
CA ARG A 690 -12.15 16.16 6.63
C ARG A 690 -12.60 14.78 6.16
N GLN A 691 -13.23 14.73 4.99
CA GLN A 691 -13.68 13.47 4.37
C GLN A 691 -12.71 13.12 3.24
N ASP A 692 -12.05 11.97 3.34
CA ASP A 692 -11.18 11.41 2.28
C ASP A 692 -12.04 10.92 1.11
N VAL A 693 -12.59 11.85 0.33
CA VAL A 693 -13.42 11.59 -0.86
C VAL A 693 -12.84 12.33 -2.06
N GLN A 694 -12.94 11.69 -3.22
CA GLN A 694 -12.47 12.19 -4.51
C GLN A 694 -13.64 12.44 -5.46
N GLU A 695 -13.43 13.28 -6.48
CA GLU A 695 -14.44 13.57 -7.49
C GLU A 695 -14.62 12.38 -8.44
N ALA A 696 -15.87 11.96 -8.63
CA ALA A 696 -16.32 10.92 -9.55
C ALA A 696 -17.44 11.44 -10.44
N VAL A 697 -17.85 10.65 -11.44
CA VAL A 697 -18.89 11.02 -12.41
C VAL A 697 -19.97 9.95 -12.47
N VAL A 698 -21.25 10.34 -12.50
CA VAL A 698 -22.36 9.41 -12.77
C VAL A 698 -22.30 8.94 -14.21
N ALA A 699 -22.12 7.64 -14.41
CA ALA A 699 -22.01 7.01 -15.73
C ALA A 699 -23.37 6.59 -16.30
N ASP A 700 -24.27 6.11 -15.44
CA ASP A 700 -25.64 5.70 -15.79
C ASP A 700 -26.56 5.65 -14.57
N GLU A 701 -27.87 5.74 -14.77
CA GLU A 701 -28.86 5.65 -13.71
C GLU A 701 -30.15 4.96 -14.19
N ALA A 702 -30.72 4.09 -13.36
CA ALA A 702 -31.96 3.38 -13.67
C ALA A 702 -32.86 3.21 -12.43
N ILE A 703 -34.17 3.19 -12.66
CA ILE A 703 -35.16 2.83 -11.64
C ILE A 703 -35.42 1.33 -11.77
N LEU A 704 -35.18 0.59 -10.68
CA LEU A 704 -35.37 -0.87 -10.64
C LEU A 704 -36.78 -1.24 -10.22
N VAL A 705 -37.37 -0.43 -9.35
CA VAL A 705 -38.72 -0.61 -8.81
C VAL A 705 -39.43 0.73 -8.83
N GLU A 706 -40.48 0.85 -9.63
CA GLU A 706 -41.45 1.95 -9.57
C GLU A 706 -42.55 1.61 -8.56
N ASP A 707 -43.04 2.61 -7.84
CA ASP A 707 -43.94 2.40 -6.69
C ASP A 707 -45.41 2.67 -7.07
N ASP A 708 -45.97 1.84 -7.95
CA ASP A 708 -47.35 1.99 -8.44
C ASP A 708 -48.42 1.62 -7.40
N HIS A 709 -48.02 1.10 -6.23
CA HIS A 709 -48.92 0.52 -5.23
C HIS A 709 -48.69 1.01 -3.79
N ALA A 710 -47.72 1.89 -3.53
CA ALA A 710 -47.68 2.60 -2.25
C ALA A 710 -48.79 3.66 -2.20
N PRO A 711 -49.29 4.01 -1.00
CA PRO A 711 -50.03 5.26 -0.83
C PRO A 711 -49.21 6.39 -1.45
N SER A 712 -49.85 7.31 -2.18
CA SER A 712 -49.21 8.43 -2.92
C SER A 712 -48.27 9.31 -2.08
N GLU A 713 -48.21 9.08 -0.77
CA GLU A 713 -47.45 9.81 0.22
C GLU A 713 -46.09 9.18 0.58
N VAL A 714 -45.79 7.92 0.22
CA VAL A 714 -44.49 7.27 0.52
C VAL A 714 -43.83 6.79 -0.78
N ALA A 715 -42.64 7.29 -1.11
CA ALA A 715 -41.87 6.76 -2.24
C ALA A 715 -40.94 5.63 -1.76
N ARG A 716 -41.06 4.46 -2.38
CA ARG A 716 -40.23 3.27 -2.06
C ARG A 716 -39.43 2.77 -3.26
N ALA A 717 -39.16 3.67 -4.20
CA ALA A 717 -38.40 3.35 -5.40
C ALA A 717 -37.02 2.80 -5.03
N LYS A 718 -36.59 1.73 -5.70
CA LYS A 718 -35.21 1.24 -5.61
C LYS A 718 -34.49 1.60 -6.90
N LYS A 719 -33.27 2.11 -6.76
CA LYS A 719 -32.51 2.67 -7.88
C LYS A 719 -31.16 1.99 -8.03
N HIS A 720 -30.70 2.02 -9.27
CA HIS A 720 -29.39 1.62 -9.73
C HIS A 720 -28.64 2.86 -10.21
N MET A 721 -27.35 2.94 -9.89
CA MET A 721 -26.48 4.01 -10.38
C MET A 721 -25.08 3.47 -10.63
N ASP A 722 -24.60 3.63 -11.86
CA ASP A 722 -23.20 3.38 -12.21
C ASP A 722 -22.41 4.67 -11.98
N VAL A 723 -21.31 4.54 -11.24
CA VAL A 723 -20.38 5.63 -10.92
C VAL A 723 -19.03 5.33 -11.56
N GLN A 724 -18.57 6.23 -12.43
CA GLN A 724 -17.22 6.24 -12.96
C GLN A 724 -16.26 6.67 -11.85
N LEU A 725 -15.38 5.75 -11.45
CA LEU A 725 -14.42 5.97 -10.38
C LEU A 725 -13.28 6.90 -10.83
N PRO A 726 -12.64 7.61 -9.89
CA PRO A 726 -11.42 8.37 -10.17
C PRO A 726 -10.30 7.47 -10.74
N PRO A 727 -9.35 8.03 -11.51
CA PRO A 727 -8.15 7.30 -11.93
C PRO A 727 -7.42 6.66 -10.74
N ASP A 728 -6.77 5.52 -10.98
CA ASP A 728 -6.01 4.76 -9.98
C ASP A 728 -6.81 4.21 -8.79
N THR A 729 -8.14 4.34 -8.80
CA THR A 729 -9.02 3.71 -7.82
C THR A 729 -9.28 2.25 -8.20
N SER A 730 -9.07 1.32 -7.27
CA SER A 730 -9.43 -0.09 -7.40
C SER A 730 -10.40 -0.51 -6.30
N TYR A 731 -11.25 -1.50 -6.58
CA TYR A 731 -12.19 -2.06 -5.62
C TYR A 731 -12.35 -3.57 -5.88
N ARG A 732 -12.83 -4.29 -4.86
CA ARG A 732 -13.21 -5.71 -4.97
C ARG A 732 -14.72 -5.85 -4.85
N ALA A 733 -15.28 -6.89 -5.47
CA ALA A 733 -16.68 -7.24 -5.21
C ALA A 733 -16.86 -7.51 -3.70
N GLY A 734 -17.78 -6.79 -3.07
CA GLY A 734 -18.01 -6.80 -1.62
C GLY A 734 -17.63 -5.50 -0.91
N ASP A 735 -16.79 -4.65 -1.50
CA ASP A 735 -16.41 -3.35 -0.93
C ASP A 735 -17.56 -2.33 -0.89
N TYR A 736 -17.34 -1.22 -0.18
CA TYR A 736 -18.29 -0.11 -0.08
C TYR A 736 -17.86 1.09 -0.92
N LEU A 737 -18.84 1.83 -1.41
CA LEU A 737 -18.65 3.17 -1.96
C LEU A 737 -19.29 4.19 -1.00
N ALA A 738 -18.45 4.99 -0.36
CA ALA A 738 -18.87 6.08 0.50
C ALA A 738 -19.19 7.32 -0.34
N VAL A 739 -20.37 7.91 -0.17
CA VAL A 739 -20.84 9.09 -0.92
C VAL A 739 -21.02 10.25 0.05
N LEU A 740 -20.48 11.43 -0.30
CA LEU A 740 -20.71 12.67 0.44
C LEU A 740 -21.92 13.43 -0.17
N PRO A 741 -23.07 13.51 0.52
CA PRO A 741 -24.30 14.00 -0.09
C PRO A 741 -24.54 15.51 0.11
N LEU A 742 -25.67 16.01 -0.41
CA LEU A 742 -26.18 17.37 -0.21
C LEU A 742 -27.58 17.33 0.41
N ASN A 743 -27.91 18.32 1.26
CA ASN A 743 -29.28 18.48 1.75
C ASN A 743 -30.25 18.79 0.60
N PRO A 744 -31.51 18.31 0.69
CA PRO A 744 -32.54 18.69 -0.26
C PRO A 744 -32.79 20.20 -0.27
N ARG A 745 -32.94 20.77 -1.47
CA ARG A 745 -33.21 22.20 -1.66
C ARG A 745 -34.40 22.71 -0.85
N ALA A 746 -35.48 21.93 -0.79
CA ALA A 746 -36.67 22.28 -0.02
C ALA A 746 -36.40 22.45 1.49
N SER A 747 -35.45 21.68 2.05
CA SER A 747 -35.03 21.81 3.45
C SER A 747 -34.23 23.09 3.67
N VAL A 748 -33.35 23.44 2.74
CA VAL A 748 -32.58 24.70 2.79
C VAL A 748 -33.51 25.91 2.71
N GLU A 749 -34.51 25.89 1.82
CA GLU A 749 -35.50 26.96 1.67
C GLU A 749 -36.37 27.17 2.92
N ARG A 750 -36.58 26.13 3.75
CA ARG A 750 -37.25 26.29 5.06
C ARG A 750 -36.39 27.09 6.03
N VAL A 751 -35.08 26.85 6.06
CA VAL A 751 -34.15 27.63 6.89
C VAL A 751 -34.11 29.09 6.44
N PHE A 752 -34.03 29.35 5.13
CA PHE A 752 -34.06 30.73 4.59
C PHE A 752 -35.32 31.48 5.04
N ARG A 753 -36.48 30.82 4.98
CA ARG A 753 -37.75 31.40 5.47
C ARG A 753 -37.75 31.64 6.98
N ARG A 754 -37.20 30.72 7.78
CA ARG A 754 -37.19 30.85 9.25
C ARG A 754 -36.31 32.01 9.74
N PHE A 755 -35.18 32.25 9.06
CA PHE A 755 -34.21 33.26 9.46
C PHE A 755 -34.25 34.54 8.60
N GLY A 756 -35.20 34.63 7.66
CA GLY A 756 -35.38 35.83 6.81
C GLY A 756 -34.19 36.13 5.88
N LEU A 757 -33.47 35.09 5.43
CA LEU A 757 -32.29 35.26 4.59
C LEU A 757 -32.68 35.57 3.12
N ALA A 758 -32.00 36.54 2.51
CA ALA A 758 -32.10 36.79 1.07
C ALA A 758 -31.44 35.67 0.26
N TRP A 759 -31.85 35.48 -1.00
CA TRP A 759 -31.38 34.38 -1.86
C TRP A 759 -29.86 34.41 -2.12
N ASP A 760 -29.26 35.59 -2.06
CA ASP A 760 -27.83 35.88 -2.26
C ASP A 760 -27.08 36.11 -0.94
N ALA A 761 -27.67 35.78 0.21
CA ALA A 761 -27.04 35.96 1.51
C ALA A 761 -25.71 35.19 1.60
N CYS A 762 -24.67 35.89 2.08
CA CYS A 762 -23.39 35.30 2.45
C CYS A 762 -23.21 35.30 3.96
N LEU A 763 -22.60 34.26 4.50
CA LEU A 763 -22.27 34.08 5.90
C LEU A 763 -20.76 34.17 6.08
N THR A 764 -20.32 35.06 6.96
CA THR A 764 -18.92 35.17 7.37
C THR A 764 -18.78 34.52 8.74
N PHE A 765 -17.88 33.53 8.83
CA PHE A 765 -17.63 32.80 10.08
C PHE A 765 -16.39 33.37 10.75
N SER A 766 -16.57 34.22 11.75
CA SER A 766 -15.50 34.76 12.59
C SER A 766 -15.50 34.04 13.94
N GLY A 767 -14.40 33.39 14.30
CA GLY A 767 -14.27 32.68 15.57
C GLY A 767 -12.90 32.04 15.76
N ASP A 768 -12.64 31.62 16.98
CA ASP A 768 -11.54 30.80 17.46
C ASP A 768 -11.61 29.42 16.75
N LYS A 769 -10.49 28.70 16.62
CA LYS A 769 -10.47 27.36 15.99
C LYS A 769 -11.47 26.37 16.62
N HIS A 770 -11.86 26.58 17.87
CA HIS A 770 -12.88 25.82 18.59
C HIS A 770 -14.30 25.97 17.98
N ALA A 771 -14.67 27.17 17.52
CA ALA A 771 -15.94 27.41 16.83
C ALA A 771 -15.97 26.74 15.43
N ALA A 772 -14.81 26.53 14.82
CA ALA A 772 -14.64 25.80 13.54
C ALA A 772 -14.84 24.28 13.71
N ALA A 773 -14.32 23.72 14.79
CA ALA A 773 -14.31 22.29 15.07
C ALA A 773 -15.71 21.75 15.45
N VAL A 774 -16.50 22.53 16.17
CA VAL A 774 -17.84 22.11 16.65
C VAL A 774 -18.89 22.11 15.53
N GLY A 775 -18.77 22.97 14.52
CA GLY A 775 -19.75 23.09 13.42
C GLY A 775 -19.32 22.52 12.07
N ALA A 776 -18.04 22.15 11.90
CA ALA A 776 -17.41 21.87 10.60
C ALA A 776 -17.67 22.95 9.54
N LEU A 777 -17.74 24.21 10.00
CA LEU A 777 -17.91 25.38 9.15
C LEU A 777 -16.54 26.03 8.94
N PRO A 778 -16.25 26.51 7.72
CA PRO A 778 -14.96 27.10 7.43
C PRO A 778 -14.85 28.47 8.11
N VAL A 779 -14.02 28.52 9.15
CA VAL A 779 -13.74 29.74 9.92
C VAL A 779 -12.77 30.64 9.16
N ASN A 780 -12.94 31.95 9.33
CA ASN A 780 -12.26 33.03 8.61
C ASN A 780 -12.54 33.05 7.10
N GLN A 781 -13.67 32.49 6.68
CA GLN A 781 -14.13 32.50 5.29
C GLN A 781 -15.55 33.07 5.19
N THR A 782 -15.85 33.67 4.04
CA THR A 782 -17.21 34.09 3.67
C THR A 782 -17.75 33.16 2.61
N LEU A 783 -18.87 32.49 2.88
CA LEU A 783 -19.52 31.54 1.99
C LEU A 783 -20.97 31.92 1.72
N SER A 784 -21.54 31.46 0.60
CA SER A 784 -22.99 31.55 0.38
C SER A 784 -23.73 30.77 1.47
N ALA A 785 -24.81 31.35 2.01
CA ALA A 785 -25.71 30.67 2.93
C ALA A 785 -26.30 29.39 2.32
N VAL A 786 -26.51 29.38 0.99
CA VAL A 786 -26.98 28.19 0.26
C VAL A 786 -25.96 27.07 0.37
N ASP A 787 -24.68 27.34 0.12
CA ASP A 787 -23.62 26.33 0.16
C ASP A 787 -23.44 25.77 1.56
N VAL A 788 -23.42 26.63 2.58
CA VAL A 788 -23.33 26.23 3.99
C VAL A 788 -24.44 25.25 4.35
N LEU A 789 -25.69 25.64 4.12
CA LEU A 789 -26.86 24.86 4.51
C LEU A 789 -27.09 23.63 3.63
N SER A 790 -26.59 23.63 2.39
CA SER A 790 -26.68 22.48 1.49
C SER A 790 -25.60 21.45 1.77
N ALA A 791 -24.37 21.91 2.06
CA ALA A 791 -23.17 21.12 1.86
C ALA A 791 -22.40 20.80 3.15
N TYR A 792 -22.54 21.60 4.21
CA TYR A 792 -21.68 21.52 5.40
C TYR A 792 -22.36 20.95 6.65
N VAL A 793 -23.67 21.15 6.81
CA VAL A 793 -24.42 20.77 8.04
C VAL A 793 -25.57 19.80 7.76
N GLU A 794 -26.02 19.05 8.76
CA GLU A 794 -27.15 18.10 8.63
C GLU A 794 -28.46 18.68 9.15
N LEU A 795 -29.36 19.07 8.24
CA LEU A 795 -30.65 19.67 8.61
C LEU A 795 -31.69 18.67 9.13
N ALA A 796 -31.52 17.38 8.83
CA ALA A 796 -32.51 16.33 9.09
C ALA A 796 -32.25 15.51 10.36
N GLN A 797 -31.29 15.92 11.20
CA GLN A 797 -31.00 15.21 12.45
C GLN A 797 -32.02 15.54 13.54
N PRO A 798 -32.46 14.55 14.33
CA PRO A 798 -33.28 14.81 15.51
C PRO A 798 -32.58 15.77 16.47
N ALA A 799 -33.34 16.71 17.04
CA ALA A 799 -32.85 17.63 18.04
C ALA A 799 -32.41 16.88 19.29
N THR A 800 -31.22 17.17 19.79
CA THR A 800 -30.74 16.62 21.07
C THR A 800 -31.46 17.29 22.24
N LYS A 801 -31.43 16.65 23.42
CA LYS A 801 -31.97 17.23 24.65
C LYS A 801 -31.32 18.60 24.97
N ARG A 802 -30.03 18.76 24.66
CA ARG A 802 -29.31 20.05 24.77
C ARG A 802 -29.89 21.10 23.82
N ASN A 803 -30.21 20.74 22.57
CA ASN A 803 -30.84 21.67 21.63
C ASN A 803 -32.20 22.15 22.16
N VAL A 804 -33.03 21.24 22.69
CA VAL A 804 -34.35 21.58 23.24
C VAL A 804 -34.20 22.53 24.44
N ALA A 805 -33.25 22.27 25.33
CA ALA A 805 -32.96 23.15 26.47
C ALA A 805 -32.48 24.54 26.02
N SER A 806 -31.58 24.63 25.05
CA SER A 806 -31.12 25.92 24.51
C SER A 806 -32.25 26.71 23.81
N LEU A 807 -33.22 26.03 23.20
CA LEU A 807 -34.42 26.68 22.66
C LEU A 807 -35.33 27.21 23.77
N ALA A 808 -35.48 26.48 24.88
CA ALA A 808 -36.19 26.96 26.06
C ALA A 808 -35.53 28.21 26.66
N GLU A 809 -34.20 28.25 26.74
CA GLU A 809 -33.44 29.40 27.23
C GLU A 809 -33.62 30.63 26.33
N ALA A 810 -33.65 30.44 25.00
CA ALA A 810 -33.89 31.49 24.02
C ALA A 810 -35.35 32.00 23.99
N ALA A 811 -36.29 31.25 24.56
CA ALA A 811 -37.68 31.66 24.68
C ALA A 811 -37.88 32.69 25.82
N ALA A 812 -38.76 33.67 25.59
CA ALA A 812 -39.05 34.71 26.57
C ALA A 812 -39.48 34.12 27.93
N GLU A 813 -38.96 34.69 29.01
CA GLU A 813 -39.19 34.21 30.37
C GLU A 813 -40.69 34.21 30.72
N GLY A 814 -41.21 33.08 31.21
CA GLY A 814 -42.63 32.90 31.52
C GLY A 814 -43.56 32.64 30.33
N SER A 815 -43.06 32.62 29.09
CA SER A 815 -43.85 32.32 27.89
C SER A 815 -44.37 30.88 27.86
N ALA A 816 -45.45 30.65 27.11
CA ALA A 816 -46.00 29.31 26.90
C ALA A 816 -44.99 28.39 26.17
N ALA A 817 -44.25 28.92 25.17
CA ALA A 817 -43.19 28.19 24.47
C ALA A 817 -42.08 27.71 25.39
N ARG A 818 -41.60 28.57 26.31
CA ARG A 818 -40.56 28.19 27.26
C ARG A 818 -40.99 27.02 28.14
N LYS A 819 -42.19 27.09 28.73
CA LYS A 819 -42.74 26.02 29.57
C LYS A 819 -42.90 24.70 28.80
N GLU A 820 -43.37 24.75 27.55
CA GLU A 820 -43.53 23.55 26.73
C GLU A 820 -42.17 22.95 26.33
N LEU A 821 -41.18 23.77 25.96
CA LEU A 821 -39.83 23.31 25.62
C LEU A 821 -39.10 22.73 26.84
N GLU A 822 -39.22 23.33 28.03
CA GLU A 822 -38.70 22.77 29.29
C GLU A 822 -39.36 21.42 29.62
N THR A 823 -40.67 21.32 29.37
CA THR A 823 -41.41 20.06 29.54
C THR A 823 -41.00 19.00 28.52
N LEU A 824 -40.76 19.39 27.26
CA LEU A 824 -40.25 18.52 26.20
C LEU A 824 -38.81 18.06 26.47
N ALA A 825 -38.02 18.82 27.20
CA ALA A 825 -36.67 18.43 27.63
C ALA A 825 -36.67 17.40 28.76
N GLY A 826 -37.80 17.16 29.45
CA GLY A 826 -37.94 16.10 30.46
C GLY A 826 -37.75 14.69 29.88
N GLU A 827 -37.24 13.74 30.67
CA GLU A 827 -36.80 12.41 30.17
C GLU A 827 -37.89 11.59 29.45
N GLU A 828 -39.09 11.47 30.00
CA GLU A 828 -40.16 10.67 29.39
C GLU A 828 -40.67 11.29 28.07
N ARG A 829 -40.89 12.62 28.05
CA ARG A 829 -41.41 13.31 26.86
C ARG A 829 -40.36 13.46 25.77
N TYR A 830 -39.10 13.75 26.10
CA TYR A 830 -38.04 13.88 25.11
C TYR A 830 -37.88 12.60 24.26
N HIS A 831 -37.88 11.42 24.89
CA HIS A 831 -37.77 10.17 24.16
C HIS A 831 -38.99 9.95 23.24
N ALA A 832 -40.21 10.07 23.76
CA ALA A 832 -41.44 9.78 23.01
C ALA A 832 -41.76 10.82 21.92
N GLU A 833 -41.55 12.12 22.20
CA GLU A 833 -41.98 13.23 21.35
C GLU A 833 -40.88 13.78 20.44
N VAL A 834 -39.60 13.59 20.77
CA VAL A 834 -38.46 14.10 19.98
C VAL A 834 -37.66 12.97 19.36
N THR A 835 -37.19 12.00 20.16
CA THR A 835 -36.29 10.94 19.67
C THR A 835 -37.03 9.96 18.75
N VAL A 836 -38.15 9.37 19.22
CA VAL A 836 -38.95 8.40 18.45
C VAL A 836 -39.58 9.06 17.22
N LYS A 837 -40.06 10.30 17.36
CA LYS A 837 -40.66 11.07 16.27
C LYS A 837 -39.64 11.78 15.37
N ARG A 838 -38.33 11.66 15.68
CA ARG A 838 -37.21 12.27 14.94
C ARG A 838 -37.36 13.77 14.69
N VAL A 839 -37.88 14.51 15.67
CA VAL A 839 -38.16 15.94 15.52
C VAL A 839 -36.87 16.74 15.43
N THR A 840 -36.70 17.60 14.42
CA THR A 840 -35.47 18.37 14.19
C THR A 840 -35.49 19.74 14.88
N VAL A 841 -34.32 20.38 15.01
CA VAL A 841 -34.21 21.75 15.57
C VAL A 841 -35.01 22.75 14.74
N LEU A 842 -35.00 22.60 13.42
CA LEU A 842 -35.77 23.46 12.51
C LEU A 842 -37.29 23.30 12.72
N GLU A 843 -37.78 22.06 12.89
CA GLU A 843 -39.20 21.82 13.17
C GLU A 843 -39.63 22.41 14.52
N LEU A 844 -38.78 22.36 15.55
CA LEU A 844 -39.06 23.01 16.83
C LEU A 844 -39.14 24.54 16.69
N LEU A 845 -38.21 25.14 15.93
CA LEU A 845 -38.23 26.58 15.65
C LEU A 845 -39.44 27.02 14.81
N GLU A 846 -39.98 26.14 13.97
CA GLU A 846 -41.22 26.38 13.21
C GLU A 846 -42.48 26.20 14.08
N ARG A 847 -42.46 25.27 15.06
CA ARG A 847 -43.55 25.08 16.05
C ARG A 847 -43.69 26.25 17.02
N PHE A 848 -42.55 26.84 17.39
CA PHE A 848 -42.46 27.95 18.35
C PHE A 848 -41.86 29.18 17.65
N PRO A 849 -42.62 29.85 16.76
CA PRO A 849 -42.11 30.99 15.99
C PRO A 849 -41.66 32.17 16.85
N GLU A 850 -42.18 32.30 18.07
CA GLU A 850 -41.82 33.31 19.06
C GLU A 850 -40.42 33.14 19.67
N VAL A 851 -39.75 31.99 19.46
CA VAL A 851 -38.38 31.76 19.93
C VAL A 851 -37.41 32.42 18.95
N GLU A 852 -36.73 33.47 19.39
CA GLU A 852 -35.73 34.18 18.58
C GLU A 852 -34.34 33.58 18.79
N LEU A 853 -33.97 32.63 17.92
CA LEU A 853 -32.62 32.07 17.86
C LEU A 853 -31.84 32.71 16.71
N GLY A 854 -30.60 33.13 16.94
CA GLY A 854 -29.71 33.62 15.88
C GLY A 854 -29.23 32.51 14.95
N ILE A 855 -28.98 32.82 13.67
CA ILE A 855 -28.52 31.85 12.66
C ILE A 855 -27.19 31.15 13.06
N GLY A 856 -26.28 31.87 13.72
CA GLY A 856 -25.03 31.29 14.21
C GLY A 856 -25.26 30.23 15.29
N ALA A 857 -26.16 30.50 16.24
CA ALA A 857 -26.54 29.55 17.27
C ALA A 857 -27.27 28.33 16.67
N PHE A 858 -28.12 28.52 15.66
CA PHE A 858 -28.74 27.43 14.92
C PHE A 858 -27.71 26.56 14.19
N LEU A 859 -26.74 27.16 13.50
CA LEU A 859 -25.68 26.42 12.81
C LEU A 859 -24.80 25.64 13.79
N GLY A 860 -24.47 26.22 14.95
CA GLY A 860 -23.72 25.52 16.01
C GLY A 860 -24.49 24.38 16.69
N MET A 861 -25.80 24.26 16.44
CA MET A 861 -26.63 23.16 16.91
C MET A 861 -26.66 21.96 15.96
N LEU A 862 -26.16 22.11 14.72
CA LEU A 862 -26.23 21.09 13.68
C LEU A 862 -24.91 20.36 13.54
N PRO A 863 -24.93 19.03 13.38
CA PRO A 863 -23.70 18.28 13.13
C PRO A 863 -23.23 18.44 11.67
N PRO A 864 -21.92 18.17 11.40
CA PRO A 864 -21.37 18.14 10.05
C PRO A 864 -22.09 17.19 9.10
N MET A 865 -22.04 17.51 7.81
CA MET A 865 -22.44 16.62 6.72
C MET A 865 -21.56 15.36 6.68
N ARG A 866 -22.18 14.18 6.78
CA ARG A 866 -21.48 12.89 6.84
C ARG A 866 -21.49 12.12 5.52
N VAL A 867 -20.47 11.32 5.26
CA VAL A 867 -20.51 10.32 4.18
C VAL A 867 -21.50 9.20 4.51
N ARG A 868 -22.17 8.66 3.48
CA ARG A 868 -23.02 7.46 3.58
C ARG A 868 -22.41 6.34 2.77
N GLN A 869 -22.28 5.18 3.40
CA GLN A 869 -21.74 3.98 2.76
C GLN A 869 -22.85 3.18 2.08
N TYR A 870 -22.51 2.64 0.91
CA TYR A 870 -23.36 1.72 0.16
C TYR A 870 -22.51 0.54 -0.30
N SER A 871 -23.00 -0.69 -0.15
CA SER A 871 -22.32 -1.88 -0.67
C SER A 871 -22.29 -1.82 -2.20
N ILE A 872 -21.11 -2.01 -2.78
CA ILE A 872 -20.91 -2.01 -4.23
C ILE A 872 -21.60 -3.25 -4.81
N SER A 873 -22.38 -3.04 -5.86
CA SER A 873 -23.23 -4.04 -6.49
C SER A 873 -22.77 -4.49 -7.88
N SER A 874 -21.48 -4.28 -8.16
CA SER A 874 -20.78 -4.69 -9.37
C SER A 874 -19.49 -5.43 -9.04
N SER A 875 -18.92 -6.10 -10.05
CA SER A 875 -17.59 -6.68 -10.01
C SER A 875 -16.62 -5.90 -10.89
N PRO A 876 -15.37 -5.69 -10.44
CA PRO A 876 -14.33 -5.07 -11.27
C PRO A 876 -14.01 -5.92 -12.51
N LEU A 877 -14.33 -7.21 -12.53
CA LEU A 877 -14.15 -8.06 -13.73
C LEU A 877 -15.08 -7.64 -14.89
N ARG A 878 -16.22 -6.99 -14.62
CA ARG A 878 -17.10 -6.44 -15.66
C ARG A 878 -16.57 -5.11 -16.18
N ASN A 879 -16.19 -4.21 -15.27
CA ASN A 879 -15.54 -2.95 -15.59
C ASN A 879 -14.78 -2.45 -14.35
N PRO A 880 -13.43 -2.40 -14.37
CA PRO A 880 -12.65 -2.02 -13.19
C PRO A 880 -12.75 -0.52 -12.87
N THR A 881 -13.19 0.29 -13.85
CA THR A 881 -13.27 1.75 -13.70
C THR A 881 -14.65 2.24 -13.24
N GLN A 882 -15.62 1.32 -13.07
CA GLN A 882 -16.99 1.66 -12.67
C GLN A 882 -17.45 0.82 -11.48
N ALA A 883 -18.09 1.47 -10.52
CA ALA A 883 -18.77 0.82 -9.40
C ALA A 883 -20.28 1.11 -9.47
N THR A 884 -21.11 0.10 -9.19
CA THR A 884 -22.57 0.24 -9.18
C THR A 884 -23.10 0.37 -7.75
N LEU A 885 -23.98 1.34 -7.51
CA LEU A 885 -24.80 1.45 -6.30
C LEU A 885 -26.20 0.88 -6.52
N THR A 886 -26.69 0.10 -5.55
CA THR A 886 -28.09 -0.32 -5.44
C THR A 886 -28.66 0.22 -4.13
N TYR A 887 -29.62 1.14 -4.20
CA TYR A 887 -30.15 1.80 -3.00
C TYR A 887 -31.67 1.96 -3.03
N SER A 888 -32.27 2.05 -1.85
CA SER A 888 -33.71 2.33 -1.68
C SER A 888 -33.91 3.80 -1.37
N LEU A 889 -34.79 4.49 -2.11
CA LEU A 889 -35.12 5.88 -1.85
C LEU A 889 -35.91 5.98 -0.54
N LEU A 890 -35.41 6.80 0.40
CA LEU A 890 -36.12 7.13 1.62
C LEU A 890 -36.87 8.45 1.43
N ASP A 891 -38.19 8.38 1.27
CA ASP A 891 -39.08 9.54 1.26
C ASP A 891 -40.47 9.13 1.78
N ALA A 892 -40.82 9.60 2.98
CA ALA A 892 -42.04 9.25 3.68
C ALA A 892 -42.60 10.45 4.45
N PRO A 893 -43.86 10.43 4.91
CA PRO A 893 -44.35 11.40 5.89
C PRO A 893 -43.44 11.43 7.12
N SER A 894 -43.17 12.63 7.64
CA SER A 894 -42.32 12.76 8.83
C SER A 894 -43.00 12.12 10.05
N LEU A 895 -42.23 11.38 10.85
CA LEU A 895 -42.70 10.83 12.13
C LEU A 895 -43.07 11.95 13.13
N SER A 896 -42.58 13.17 12.89
CA SER A 896 -42.90 14.38 13.64
C SER A 896 -44.33 14.88 13.40
N GLY A 897 -44.99 14.41 12.33
CA GLY A 897 -46.25 14.94 11.82
C GLY A 897 -46.11 16.23 11.00
N GLN A 898 -44.89 16.74 10.80
CA GLN A 898 -44.63 17.98 10.06
C GLN A 898 -43.78 17.74 8.82
N GLY A 899 -44.38 17.91 7.64
CA GLY A 899 -43.68 17.75 6.37
C GLY A 899 -43.30 16.29 6.06
N ARG A 900 -42.17 16.12 5.37
CA ARG A 900 -41.69 14.82 4.87
C ARG A 900 -40.32 14.48 5.45
N HIS A 901 -40.09 13.21 5.76
CA HIS A 901 -38.79 12.66 6.09
C HIS A 901 -38.12 12.13 4.82
N VAL A 902 -37.10 12.87 4.37
CA VAL A 902 -36.34 12.58 3.15
C VAL A 902 -34.92 12.18 3.54
N GLY A 903 -34.45 11.03 3.04
CA GLY A 903 -33.07 10.59 3.23
C GLY A 903 -32.10 11.45 2.42
N VAL A 904 -31.21 12.16 3.12
CA VAL A 904 -30.26 13.11 2.52
C VAL A 904 -29.47 12.48 1.36
N ALA A 905 -28.79 11.36 1.61
CA ALA A 905 -27.95 10.72 0.60
C ALA A 905 -28.75 10.06 -0.54
N THR A 906 -29.84 9.36 -0.22
CA THR A 906 -30.65 8.67 -1.23
C THR A 906 -31.39 9.65 -2.13
N HIS A 907 -31.81 10.80 -1.59
CA HIS A 907 -32.45 11.86 -2.37
C HIS A 907 -31.45 12.62 -3.22
N TYR A 908 -30.25 12.90 -2.70
CA TYR A 908 -29.14 13.45 -3.47
C TYR A 908 -28.80 12.55 -4.66
N LEU A 909 -28.56 11.25 -4.42
CA LEU A 909 -28.30 10.29 -5.49
C LEU A 909 -29.47 10.21 -6.49
N ALA A 910 -30.71 10.25 -6.01
CA ALA A 910 -31.88 10.19 -6.88
C ALA A 910 -32.04 11.41 -7.81
N ALA A 911 -31.41 12.55 -7.47
CA ALA A 911 -31.44 13.78 -8.25
C ALA A 911 -30.34 13.84 -9.32
N LEU A 912 -29.25 13.08 -9.15
CA LEU A 912 -28.15 13.05 -10.12
C LEU A 912 -28.56 12.35 -11.42
N LYS A 913 -27.98 12.83 -12.52
CA LYS A 913 -28.10 12.29 -13.88
C LYS A 913 -26.74 11.94 -14.43
N LYS A 914 -26.71 11.07 -15.45
CA LYS A 914 -25.52 10.80 -16.24
C LYS A 914 -24.76 12.08 -16.61
N GLY A 915 -23.48 12.13 -16.28
CA GLY A 915 -22.59 13.27 -16.48
C GLY A 915 -22.42 14.17 -15.25
N ASP A 916 -23.29 14.06 -14.24
CA ASP A 916 -23.15 14.82 -13.01
C ASP A 916 -21.94 14.33 -12.18
N LYS A 917 -21.33 15.27 -11.45
CA LYS A 917 -20.20 14.99 -10.57
C LYS A 917 -20.67 14.75 -9.14
N LEU A 918 -19.99 13.84 -8.44
CA LEU A 918 -20.23 13.56 -7.03
C LEU A 918 -18.91 13.22 -6.33
N HIS A 919 -18.89 13.33 -5.00
CA HIS A 919 -17.72 12.98 -4.21
C HIS A 919 -17.88 11.58 -3.61
N VAL A 920 -16.93 10.70 -3.90
CA VAL A 920 -16.95 9.30 -3.46
C VAL A 920 -15.60 8.83 -2.92
N ALA A 921 -15.62 7.75 -2.15
CA ALA A 921 -14.43 7.00 -1.80
C ALA A 921 -14.74 5.50 -1.73
N VAL A 922 -13.83 4.68 -2.25
CA VAL A 922 -13.90 3.24 -2.05
C VAL A 922 -13.42 2.94 -0.62
N ARG A 923 -14.20 2.12 0.10
CA ARG A 923 -13.86 1.65 1.44
C ARG A 923 -13.86 0.13 1.46
N PRO A 924 -12.77 -0.51 1.96
CA PRO A 924 -12.71 -1.95 2.01
C PRO A 924 -13.77 -2.50 2.97
N SER A 925 -14.40 -3.61 2.59
CA SER A 925 -15.20 -4.40 3.53
C SER A 925 -14.31 -5.34 4.36
N PRO A 926 -14.79 -5.91 5.48
CA PRO A 926 -14.03 -6.92 6.22
C PRO A 926 -13.53 -8.03 5.29
N ALA A 927 -12.29 -8.51 5.49
CA ALA A 927 -11.66 -9.48 4.59
C ALA A 927 -12.49 -10.76 4.37
N ALA A 928 -13.29 -11.15 5.37
CA ALA A 928 -14.18 -12.29 5.30
C ALA A 928 -15.41 -12.09 4.38
N PHE A 929 -15.78 -10.85 4.06
CA PHE A 929 -16.93 -10.48 3.24
C PHE A 929 -16.57 -10.33 1.75
N HIS A 930 -15.82 -11.29 1.23
CA HIS A 930 -15.42 -11.38 -0.18
C HIS A 930 -15.62 -12.81 -0.69
N LEU A 931 -15.63 -12.98 -2.02
CA LEU A 931 -15.61 -14.32 -2.62
C LEU A 931 -14.43 -15.15 -2.08
N PRO A 932 -14.59 -16.48 -1.92
CA PRO A 932 -13.52 -17.37 -1.50
C PRO A 932 -12.30 -17.27 -2.43
N VAL A 933 -11.10 -17.49 -1.87
CA VAL A 933 -9.83 -17.52 -2.63
C VAL A 933 -9.85 -18.60 -3.71
N GLU A 934 -10.49 -19.74 -3.42
CA GLU A 934 -10.67 -20.86 -4.35
C GLU A 934 -12.16 -21.06 -4.68
N PRO A 935 -12.74 -20.25 -5.58
CA PRO A 935 -14.18 -20.30 -5.91
C PRO A 935 -14.58 -21.58 -6.68
N GLU A 936 -13.62 -22.36 -7.19
CA GLU A 936 -13.82 -23.69 -7.78
C GLU A 936 -14.10 -24.77 -6.74
N LYS A 937 -13.58 -24.62 -5.52
CA LYS A 937 -13.67 -25.64 -4.47
C LYS A 937 -14.63 -25.25 -3.36
N THR A 938 -14.74 -23.95 -3.08
CA THR A 938 -15.48 -23.45 -1.92
C THR A 938 -16.88 -22.99 -2.33
N PRO A 939 -17.95 -23.68 -1.91
CA PRO A 939 -19.31 -23.24 -2.19
C PRO A 939 -19.65 -21.97 -1.40
N ILE A 940 -20.65 -21.23 -1.85
CA ILE A 940 -21.12 -20.03 -1.15
C ILE A 940 -22.63 -20.05 -0.93
N VAL A 941 -23.05 -19.56 0.23
CA VAL A 941 -24.46 -19.32 0.58
C VAL A 941 -24.62 -17.85 0.86
N MET A 942 -25.46 -17.16 0.09
CA MET A 942 -25.72 -15.73 0.22
C MET A 942 -27.16 -15.54 0.67
N ILE A 943 -27.40 -14.69 1.66
CA ILE A 943 -28.74 -14.48 2.24
C ILE A 943 -29.01 -12.98 2.33
N ALA A 944 -29.99 -12.50 1.57
CA ALA A 944 -30.30 -11.07 1.46
C ALA A 944 -31.79 -10.78 1.40
N ALA A 945 -32.15 -9.55 1.79
CA ALA A 945 -33.50 -9.03 1.57
C ALA A 945 -33.44 -7.57 1.09
N GLY A 946 -34.29 -7.22 0.12
CA GLY A 946 -34.36 -5.87 -0.44
C GLY A 946 -33.02 -5.39 -1.02
N SER A 947 -32.60 -4.18 -0.68
CA SER A 947 -31.31 -3.63 -1.14
C SER A 947 -30.08 -4.35 -0.58
N GLY A 948 -30.24 -5.25 0.41
CA GLY A 948 -29.16 -6.15 0.84
C GLY A 948 -28.69 -7.13 -0.25
N LEU A 949 -29.38 -7.19 -1.40
CA LEU A 949 -28.91 -7.91 -2.59
C LEU A 949 -27.65 -7.29 -3.20
N ALA A 950 -27.35 -6.02 -2.90
CA ALA A 950 -26.29 -5.24 -3.52
C ALA A 950 -24.95 -6.00 -3.63
N PRO A 951 -24.27 -6.41 -2.55
CA PRO A 951 -22.97 -7.07 -2.66
C PRO A 951 -23.05 -8.42 -3.38
N PHE A 952 -24.18 -9.13 -3.25
CA PHE A 952 -24.36 -10.43 -3.90
C PHE A 952 -24.62 -10.33 -5.40
N ARG A 953 -25.15 -9.21 -5.89
CA ARG A 953 -25.11 -8.91 -7.33
C ARG A 953 -23.67 -8.83 -7.81
N GLY A 954 -22.78 -8.15 -7.07
CA GLY A 954 -21.35 -8.10 -7.38
C GLY A 954 -20.70 -9.49 -7.39
N PHE A 955 -20.95 -10.31 -6.36
CA PHE A 955 -20.42 -11.67 -6.28
C PHE A 955 -20.90 -12.57 -7.43
N VAL A 956 -22.20 -12.54 -7.74
CA VAL A 956 -22.75 -13.36 -8.82
C VAL A 956 -22.31 -12.85 -10.19
N GLN A 957 -22.19 -11.54 -10.38
CA GLN A 957 -21.62 -10.97 -11.60
C GLN A 957 -20.17 -11.41 -11.81
N GLU A 958 -19.36 -11.41 -10.74
CA GLU A 958 -17.98 -11.89 -10.78
C GLU A 958 -17.91 -13.38 -11.14
N ARG A 959 -18.74 -14.20 -10.51
CA ARG A 959 -18.85 -15.64 -10.81
C ARG A 959 -19.32 -15.90 -12.23
N ALA A 960 -20.29 -15.13 -12.72
CA ALA A 960 -20.77 -15.24 -14.10
C ALA A 960 -19.68 -14.86 -15.11
N ALA A 961 -18.86 -13.85 -14.82
CA ALA A 961 -17.70 -13.50 -15.65
C ALA A 961 -16.64 -14.62 -15.65
N MET A 962 -16.37 -15.23 -14.50
CA MET A 962 -15.47 -16.38 -14.38
C MET A 962 -15.97 -17.59 -15.18
N ILE A 963 -17.27 -17.90 -15.13
CA ILE A 963 -17.88 -19.00 -15.91
C ILE A 963 -17.86 -18.69 -17.41
N ALA A 964 -18.16 -17.45 -17.80
CA ALA A 964 -18.06 -17.02 -19.20
C ALA A 964 -16.61 -17.11 -19.75
N ALA A 965 -15.61 -16.98 -18.88
CA ALA A 965 -14.20 -17.21 -19.18
C ALA A 965 -13.78 -18.70 -19.17
N GLY A 966 -14.73 -19.64 -18.96
CA GLY A 966 -14.49 -21.09 -19.03
C GLY A 966 -14.19 -21.79 -17.70
N ARG A 967 -14.29 -21.10 -16.55
CA ARG A 967 -14.07 -21.73 -15.23
C ARG A 967 -15.29 -22.55 -14.79
N THR A 968 -15.03 -23.68 -14.13
CA THR A 968 -16.07 -24.48 -13.45
C THR A 968 -16.04 -24.15 -11.96
N LEU A 969 -17.08 -23.51 -11.44
CA LEU A 969 -17.11 -23.02 -10.06
C LEU A 969 -17.85 -23.97 -9.11
N ALA A 970 -17.49 -23.94 -7.82
CA ALA A 970 -18.25 -24.60 -6.77
C ALA A 970 -19.68 -24.03 -6.68
N PRO A 971 -20.67 -24.79 -6.17
CA PRO A 971 -22.06 -24.35 -6.09
C PRO A 971 -22.24 -23.03 -5.32
N ALA A 972 -23.21 -22.22 -5.74
CA ALA A 972 -23.60 -21.00 -5.05
C ALA A 972 -25.12 -20.96 -4.88
N ALA A 973 -25.60 -20.69 -3.67
CA ALA A 973 -27.02 -20.51 -3.37
C ALA A 973 -27.29 -19.09 -2.89
N LEU A 974 -28.34 -18.45 -3.40
CA LEU A 974 -28.80 -17.13 -2.97
C LEU A 974 -30.22 -17.24 -2.42
N PHE A 975 -30.39 -16.95 -1.14
CA PHE A 975 -31.68 -16.78 -0.48
C PHE A 975 -32.08 -15.31 -0.51
N PHE A 976 -33.03 -14.95 -1.37
CA PHE A 976 -33.41 -13.55 -1.61
C PHE A 976 -34.86 -13.26 -1.20
N GLY A 977 -35.03 -12.25 -0.33
CA GLY A 977 -36.33 -11.78 0.14
C GLY A 977 -36.77 -10.47 -0.52
N CYS A 978 -37.98 -10.46 -1.09
CA CYS A 978 -38.66 -9.24 -1.51
C CYS A 978 -40.17 -9.32 -1.18
N ARG A 979 -40.99 -8.38 -1.69
CA ARG A 979 -42.42 -8.38 -1.34
C ARG A 979 -43.26 -9.26 -2.25
N ARG A 980 -43.06 -9.14 -3.56
CA ARG A 980 -43.82 -9.81 -4.62
C ARG A 980 -42.88 -10.17 -5.77
N PRO A 981 -43.22 -11.17 -6.59
CA PRO A 981 -42.51 -11.44 -7.83
C PRO A 981 -42.67 -10.28 -8.84
N GLY A 982 -41.80 -10.24 -9.86
CA GLY A 982 -41.83 -9.23 -10.91
C GLY A 982 -41.10 -7.95 -10.52
N GLY A 983 -41.77 -6.80 -10.61
CA GLY A 983 -41.14 -5.47 -10.48
C GLY A 983 -40.48 -5.16 -9.13
N GLU A 984 -40.68 -5.97 -8.08
CA GLU A 984 -39.98 -5.82 -6.79
C GLU A 984 -38.81 -6.82 -6.59
N ASP A 985 -38.64 -7.76 -7.52
CA ASP A 985 -37.56 -8.76 -7.57
C ASP A 985 -36.35 -8.15 -8.29
N LEU A 986 -35.49 -7.49 -7.49
CA LEU A 986 -34.36 -6.71 -7.98
C LEU A 986 -33.47 -7.52 -8.95
N TYR A 987 -33.20 -6.96 -10.13
CA TYR A 987 -32.33 -7.56 -11.15
C TYR A 987 -32.79 -8.95 -11.62
N ARG A 988 -34.11 -9.22 -11.61
CA ARG A 988 -34.69 -10.53 -11.98
C ARG A 988 -34.09 -11.13 -13.24
N GLU A 989 -34.04 -10.36 -14.33
CA GLU A 989 -33.56 -10.82 -15.62
C GLU A 989 -32.06 -11.17 -15.64
N GLU A 990 -31.25 -10.46 -14.84
CA GLU A 990 -29.83 -10.76 -14.68
C GLU A 990 -29.64 -12.06 -13.90
N PHE A 991 -30.33 -12.20 -12.77
CA PHE A 991 -30.25 -13.39 -11.93
C PHE A 991 -30.79 -14.64 -12.63
N ASP A 992 -31.89 -14.54 -13.38
CA ASP A 992 -32.42 -15.68 -14.14
C ASP A 992 -31.46 -16.12 -15.26
N ARG A 993 -30.69 -15.18 -15.82
CA ARG A 993 -29.63 -15.48 -16.80
C ARG A 993 -28.43 -16.14 -16.12
N TRP A 994 -27.97 -15.60 -15.01
CA TRP A 994 -26.85 -16.14 -14.24
C TRP A 994 -27.17 -17.51 -13.62
N GLU A 995 -28.43 -17.75 -13.27
CA GLU A 995 -28.90 -19.06 -12.82
C GLU A 995 -28.87 -20.10 -13.95
N LYS A 996 -29.33 -19.74 -15.16
CA LYS A 996 -29.18 -20.60 -16.36
C LYS A 996 -27.72 -20.88 -16.72
N MET A 997 -26.81 -19.95 -16.43
CA MET A 997 -25.35 -20.14 -16.62
C MET A 997 -24.72 -21.03 -15.54
N GLY A 998 -25.43 -21.35 -14.46
CA GLY A 998 -24.87 -22.07 -13.31
C GLY A 998 -24.05 -21.21 -12.36
N ALA A 999 -24.12 -19.88 -12.46
CA ALA A 999 -23.37 -18.98 -11.57
C ALA A 999 -23.94 -18.94 -10.14
N VAL A 1000 -25.25 -19.14 -9.99
CA VAL A 1000 -25.98 -19.16 -8.70
C VAL A 1000 -27.31 -19.90 -8.83
N GLY A 1001 -27.79 -20.54 -7.77
CA GLY A 1001 -29.18 -20.97 -7.63
C GLY A 1001 -29.96 -20.03 -6.70
N VAL A 1002 -31.11 -19.51 -7.14
CA VAL A 1002 -31.85 -18.47 -6.39
C VAL A 1002 -33.09 -19.05 -5.72
N ARG A 1003 -33.21 -18.85 -4.41
CA ARG A 1003 -34.35 -19.24 -3.58
C ARG A 1003 -35.05 -17.97 -3.08
N ARG A 1004 -36.27 -17.75 -3.54
CA ARG A 1004 -37.00 -16.51 -3.26
C ARG A 1004 -38.01 -16.66 -2.13
N ALA A 1005 -38.15 -15.61 -1.32
CA ALA A 1005 -39.14 -15.47 -0.27
C ALA A 1005 -39.94 -14.18 -0.48
N TYR A 1006 -41.27 -14.27 -0.50
CA TYR A 1006 -42.15 -13.14 -0.83
C TYR A 1006 -43.04 -12.77 0.36
N SER A 1007 -42.72 -11.66 1.03
CA SER A 1007 -43.41 -11.25 2.26
C SER A 1007 -44.87 -10.82 2.08
N ARG A 1008 -45.30 -10.52 0.85
CA ARG A 1008 -46.66 -10.10 0.47
C ARG A 1008 -47.33 -11.01 -0.57
N ALA A 1009 -46.63 -12.04 -1.04
CA ALA A 1009 -47.12 -13.07 -1.95
C ALA A 1009 -46.63 -14.44 -1.46
N VAL A 1010 -47.00 -14.79 -0.22
CA VAL A 1010 -46.46 -15.95 0.50
C VAL A 1010 -46.75 -17.26 -0.24
N GLU A 1011 -47.92 -17.36 -0.85
CA GLU A 1011 -48.33 -18.53 -1.66
C GLU A 1011 -47.40 -18.72 -2.88
N GLU A 1012 -46.93 -17.63 -3.50
CA GLU A 1012 -45.99 -17.64 -4.62
C GLU A 1012 -44.53 -17.88 -4.20
N SER A 1013 -44.28 -17.98 -2.89
CA SER A 1013 -42.99 -18.38 -2.30
C SER A 1013 -43.10 -19.66 -1.48
N GLU A 1014 -44.06 -20.51 -1.85
CA GLU A 1014 -44.31 -21.83 -1.27
C GLU A 1014 -44.58 -21.82 0.24
N GLY A 1015 -45.06 -20.71 0.79
CA GLY A 1015 -45.26 -20.54 2.23
C GLY A 1015 -44.14 -19.79 2.96
N CYS A 1016 -43.02 -19.50 2.30
CA CYS A 1016 -41.88 -18.80 2.90
C CYS A 1016 -42.06 -17.29 2.85
N ARG A 1017 -42.54 -16.70 3.96
CA ARG A 1017 -42.78 -15.26 4.05
C ARG A 1017 -41.49 -14.45 4.10
N TYR A 1018 -40.45 -14.98 4.74
CA TYR A 1018 -39.14 -14.33 4.90
C TYR A 1018 -38.00 -15.29 4.56
N VAL A 1019 -36.78 -14.74 4.42
CA VAL A 1019 -35.60 -15.53 4.04
C VAL A 1019 -35.25 -16.60 5.06
N GLN A 1020 -35.44 -16.36 6.36
CA GLN A 1020 -35.24 -17.38 7.38
C GLN A 1020 -36.20 -18.57 7.24
N ASP A 1021 -37.43 -18.33 6.77
CA ASP A 1021 -38.40 -19.40 6.48
C ASP A 1021 -37.93 -20.23 5.28
N ARG A 1022 -37.32 -19.57 4.29
CA ARG A 1022 -36.75 -20.24 3.11
C ARG A 1022 -35.47 -21.01 3.45
N VAL A 1023 -34.60 -20.46 4.29
CA VAL A 1023 -33.41 -21.16 4.81
C VAL A 1023 -33.81 -22.42 5.58
N TRP A 1024 -34.87 -22.34 6.40
CA TRP A 1024 -35.41 -23.50 7.12
C TRP A 1024 -36.04 -24.55 6.18
N ARG A 1025 -36.79 -24.11 5.15
CA ARG A 1025 -37.39 -25.00 4.16
C ARG A 1025 -36.31 -25.78 3.40
N GLU A 1026 -35.26 -25.09 2.94
CA GLU A 1026 -34.17 -25.68 2.16
C GLU A 1026 -33.01 -26.17 3.06
N LYS A 1027 -33.31 -26.55 4.31
CA LYS A 1027 -32.30 -26.91 5.32
C LYS A 1027 -31.34 -28.01 4.86
N GLU A 1028 -31.82 -28.98 4.08
CA GLU A 1028 -31.00 -30.07 3.55
C GLU A 1028 -29.93 -29.55 2.56
N GLU A 1029 -30.28 -28.57 1.71
CA GLU A 1029 -29.33 -27.90 0.80
C GLU A 1029 -28.29 -27.12 1.59
N VAL A 1030 -28.71 -26.38 2.62
CA VAL A 1030 -27.81 -25.59 3.48
C VAL A 1030 -26.84 -26.50 4.23
N VAL A 1031 -27.32 -27.58 4.85
CA VAL A 1031 -26.49 -28.57 5.56
C VAL A 1031 -25.50 -29.25 4.61
N LYS A 1032 -25.93 -29.62 3.40
CA LYS A 1032 -25.04 -30.20 2.39
C LYS A 1032 -23.92 -29.24 1.99
N LEU A 1033 -24.26 -27.99 1.67
CA LEU A 1033 -23.28 -26.97 1.30
C LEU A 1033 -22.31 -26.72 2.46
N TRP A 1034 -22.82 -26.64 3.69
CA TRP A 1034 -22.01 -26.50 4.89
C TRP A 1034 -21.04 -27.68 5.06
N GLY A 1035 -21.48 -28.93 4.89
CA GLY A 1035 -20.62 -30.11 4.97
C GLY A 1035 -19.46 -30.10 3.95
N THR A 1036 -19.67 -29.46 2.79
CA THR A 1036 -18.62 -29.28 1.76
C THR A 1036 -17.76 -28.02 1.94
N GLY A 1037 -17.79 -27.38 3.11
CA GLY A 1037 -16.94 -26.24 3.41
C GLY A 1037 -17.46 -24.88 2.94
N ALA A 1038 -18.77 -24.73 2.70
CA ALA A 1038 -19.33 -23.47 2.23
C ALA A 1038 -19.05 -22.27 3.16
N LYS A 1039 -18.89 -21.09 2.55
CA LYS A 1039 -18.94 -19.79 3.23
C LYS A 1039 -20.33 -19.18 3.13
N VAL A 1040 -20.85 -18.69 4.26
CA VAL A 1040 -22.17 -18.09 4.40
C VAL A 1040 -22.03 -16.58 4.55
N PHE A 1041 -22.80 -15.83 3.76
CA PHE A 1041 -22.82 -14.38 3.75
C PHE A 1041 -24.25 -13.88 3.99
N VAL A 1042 -24.41 -12.92 4.89
CA VAL A 1042 -25.72 -12.31 5.19
C VAL A 1042 -25.66 -10.80 4.97
N CYS A 1043 -26.58 -10.24 4.19
CA CYS A 1043 -26.67 -8.80 3.96
C CYS A 1043 -28.10 -8.26 4.00
N GLY A 1044 -28.33 -7.19 4.76
CA GLY A 1044 -29.64 -6.53 4.87
C GLY A 1044 -29.85 -5.82 6.20
N THR A 1045 -31.08 -5.84 6.73
CA THR A 1045 -31.37 -5.15 8.00
C THR A 1045 -30.83 -5.93 9.20
N ARG A 1046 -30.48 -5.25 10.31
CA ARG A 1046 -30.05 -5.91 11.55
C ARG A 1046 -31.07 -6.92 12.09
N SER A 1047 -32.37 -6.59 11.99
CA SER A 1047 -33.44 -7.49 12.41
C SER A 1047 -33.48 -8.79 11.59
N MET A 1048 -33.24 -8.68 10.28
CA MET A 1048 -33.15 -9.85 9.39
C MET A 1048 -31.90 -10.68 9.70
N GLY A 1049 -30.75 -10.03 9.91
CA GLY A 1049 -29.51 -10.71 10.25
C GLY A 1049 -29.64 -11.61 11.48
N LYS A 1050 -30.23 -11.11 12.57
CA LYS A 1050 -30.50 -11.90 13.79
C LYS A 1050 -31.42 -13.09 13.52
N ALA A 1051 -32.52 -12.88 12.77
CA ALA A 1051 -33.45 -13.95 12.45
C ALA A 1051 -32.83 -15.05 11.57
N VAL A 1052 -31.93 -14.67 10.65
CA VAL A 1052 -31.19 -15.61 9.80
C VAL A 1052 -30.16 -16.39 10.60
N GLU A 1053 -29.43 -15.73 11.50
CA GLU A 1053 -28.47 -16.38 12.40
C GLU A 1053 -29.17 -17.48 13.24
N GLU A 1054 -30.29 -17.15 13.88
CA GLU A 1054 -31.08 -18.13 14.64
C GLU A 1054 -31.55 -19.30 13.78
N ALA A 1055 -31.97 -19.03 12.54
CA ALA A 1055 -32.39 -20.08 11.61
C ALA A 1055 -31.22 -20.98 11.18
N LEU A 1056 -30.05 -20.40 10.89
CA LEU A 1056 -28.84 -21.14 10.53
C LEU A 1056 -28.38 -22.04 11.67
N VAL A 1057 -28.36 -21.54 12.91
CA VAL A 1057 -28.03 -22.35 14.09
C VAL A 1057 -28.97 -23.54 14.20
N LYS A 1058 -30.30 -23.33 14.08
CA LYS A 1058 -31.28 -24.42 14.11
C LYS A 1058 -31.07 -25.44 12.99
N VAL A 1059 -30.82 -24.97 11.77
CA VAL A 1059 -30.58 -25.81 10.58
C VAL A 1059 -29.35 -26.69 10.76
N LEU A 1060 -28.24 -26.12 11.26
CA LEU A 1060 -26.98 -26.85 11.42
C LEU A 1060 -27.04 -27.87 12.56
N LEU A 1061 -27.70 -27.53 13.67
CA LEU A 1061 -27.94 -28.46 14.78
C LEU A 1061 -28.84 -29.63 14.37
N ASP A 1062 -29.96 -29.34 13.69
CA ASP A 1062 -30.89 -30.36 13.18
C ASP A 1062 -30.22 -31.27 12.13
N GLY A 1063 -29.28 -30.70 11.35
CA GLY A 1063 -28.51 -31.42 10.34
C GLY A 1063 -27.39 -32.30 10.87
N GLY A 1064 -27.06 -32.23 12.17
CA GLY A 1064 -25.99 -33.03 12.78
C GLY A 1064 -24.61 -32.80 12.13
N VAL A 1065 -24.26 -31.54 11.85
CA VAL A 1065 -22.97 -31.24 11.20
C VAL A 1065 -21.78 -31.45 12.13
N GLU A 1066 -20.67 -31.92 11.57
CA GLU A 1066 -19.43 -32.21 12.30
C GLU A 1066 -19.00 -31.03 13.18
N GLY A 1067 -18.79 -31.29 14.48
CA GLY A 1067 -18.42 -30.28 15.47
C GLY A 1067 -19.58 -29.53 16.13
N ALA A 1068 -20.83 -29.77 15.72
CA ALA A 1068 -22.05 -29.24 16.38
C ALA A 1068 -23.04 -30.35 16.81
N GLU A 1069 -22.63 -31.61 16.69
CA GLU A 1069 -23.45 -32.79 16.98
C GLU A 1069 -23.90 -32.84 18.44
N GLY A 1070 -25.21 -32.91 18.67
CA GLY A 1070 -25.80 -33.07 20.00
C GLY A 1070 -25.71 -31.83 20.90
N MET A 1071 -25.31 -30.67 20.37
CA MET A 1071 -25.30 -29.41 21.13
C MET A 1071 -26.71 -28.86 21.34
N GLU A 1072 -26.96 -28.30 22.52
CA GLU A 1072 -28.17 -27.52 22.80
C GLU A 1072 -28.11 -26.16 22.06
N PHE A 1073 -29.26 -25.51 21.83
CA PHE A 1073 -29.36 -24.31 20.99
C PHE A 1073 -28.40 -23.17 21.41
N GLU A 1074 -28.27 -22.89 22.71
CA GLU A 1074 -27.37 -21.85 23.23
C GLU A 1074 -25.89 -22.21 23.08
N GLU A 1075 -25.54 -23.49 23.14
CA GLU A 1075 -24.18 -23.97 22.89
C GLU A 1075 -23.86 -23.89 21.40
N GLY A 1076 -24.80 -24.30 20.55
CA GLY A 1076 -24.71 -24.18 19.09
C GLY A 1076 -24.59 -22.73 18.62
N LYS A 1077 -25.26 -21.78 19.30
CA LYS A 1077 -25.13 -20.36 19.00
C LYS A 1077 -23.71 -19.84 19.28
N LYS A 1078 -23.13 -20.19 20.43
CA LYS A 1078 -21.73 -19.85 20.75
C LYS A 1078 -20.74 -20.50 19.77
N TRP A 1079 -20.97 -21.75 19.39
CA TRP A 1079 -20.18 -22.43 18.37
C TRP A 1079 -20.26 -21.70 17.02
N PHE A 1080 -21.46 -21.30 16.59
CA PHE A 1080 -21.68 -20.58 15.34
C PHE A 1080 -21.06 -19.17 15.34
N GLU A 1081 -21.08 -18.48 16.49
CA GLU A 1081 -20.35 -17.23 16.67
C GLU A 1081 -18.83 -17.41 16.48
N GLY A 1082 -18.27 -18.55 16.90
CA GLY A 1082 -16.87 -18.92 16.63
C GLY A 1082 -16.54 -19.12 15.15
N MET A 1083 -17.55 -19.33 14.28
CA MET A 1083 -17.39 -19.43 12.83
C MET A 1083 -17.41 -18.06 12.13
N ARG A 1084 -17.68 -16.97 12.87
CA ARG A 1084 -17.72 -15.61 12.33
C ARG A 1084 -16.36 -15.21 11.79
N ASN A 1085 -16.35 -14.57 10.63
CA ASN A 1085 -15.18 -14.20 9.83
C ASN A 1085 -14.33 -15.38 9.28
N VAL A 1086 -14.68 -16.63 9.61
CA VAL A 1086 -14.03 -17.83 9.04
C VAL A 1086 -14.90 -18.43 7.95
N ARG A 1087 -16.13 -18.82 8.33
CA ARG A 1087 -17.13 -19.41 7.44
C ARG A 1087 -18.45 -18.64 7.39
N TYR A 1088 -18.66 -17.68 8.29
CA TYR A 1088 -19.85 -16.85 8.37
C TYR A 1088 -19.48 -15.36 8.39
N ALA A 1089 -19.97 -14.58 7.43
CA ALA A 1089 -19.71 -13.15 7.31
C ALA A 1089 -21.02 -12.37 7.17
N VAL A 1090 -21.10 -11.19 7.79
CA VAL A 1090 -22.34 -10.41 7.88
C VAL A 1090 -22.06 -8.94 7.56
N ASP A 1091 -22.90 -8.37 6.70
CA ASP A 1091 -22.92 -6.96 6.32
C ASP A 1091 -24.34 -6.39 6.49
N VAL A 1092 -24.65 -5.90 7.69
CA VAL A 1092 -26.01 -5.46 8.05
C VAL A 1092 -26.08 -3.98 8.44
N PHE A 1093 -27.11 -3.31 7.94
CA PHE A 1093 -27.35 -1.88 8.10
C PHE A 1093 -28.71 -1.61 8.75
N ASP A 1094 -28.89 -0.41 9.30
CA ASP A 1094 -30.17 0.07 9.86
C ASP A 1094 -30.89 1.05 8.93
#